data_AF-A0AAD5BB14-F1
#
_entry.id   AF-A0AAD5BB14-F1
#
_cell.length_a   1.000
_cell.length_b   1.000
_cell.length_c   1.000
_cell.angle_alpha   90.00
_cell.angle_beta   90.00
_cell.angle_gamma   90.00
#
_symmetry.space_group_name_H-M   'P 1'
#
loop_
_entity.id
_entity.type
_entity.pdbx_description
1 polymer ?
#
loop_
_entity_poly.entity_id
_entity_poly.type
_entity_poly.pdbx_seq_one_letter_code
_entity_poly.pdbx_strand_id
1 'polypeptide(L)'
;MDDRPIIMSPMQDQDSVRPNGKSRLCPSSDILRVADSVSPEEQDWLKGRDEVTNKKLVEFLKYANMTDIDPEDYGNLNKSIHIGLAFSGGGYRAMLNGAGQLSALDERTKGPNGEKAKGLNGLLQASTYIAGLSGGSWMVGSIAFNNFTSVQDIVDHKTDIWDLKHSIVNYGGLNVVKTYKYYKSISDDQDAKEKAGFELSLTDTWGRALSHQFLSTLDDAGAGLTFSSIPDWDVFKNHEMPFPIFVSDARAPHTKIISINSTLIEFNPFEMGSFDASLFQFSKMKYLGTPLRNGKVNDSCYSGLDNAGFVMGSSSSLFNQFVLQINTTSLSSTIKSIITSFLKEVDKDEDDVAIYQPNPFFQTNVGKSDHLAQNETLTIVDGGEDGQNIPLNPLIQPVRDVDVIFAFDNSADHNNWPNGNSLTKTYARQFTPTGNGTIFPHVPDTDTFINLNLTAKPTFFGCDARNLSSLFQQRNISFTNDSDPYTVYDSPLVVYTANRPFSYWTNTSTFKLSYKDSERNSIIRNGFEVASRKNLTLDPEWPACVGCAIIRRHQERNGEEQTEQCKRCFERYCWDGSLDNSNASAKFNFTDQGSTSANEGTKVSGANSMSFSWTLCISENEKSWLSGRDKVTNEKIVEFLKYANMTDIDPEDYGNLNKSIHIGLAFSGGGYRAMLNGAGQMSALDERTNGPNGGNASGLNGLLQASTYIAGLSGGSWLVGSIVFNNFTSVQDIVNQNTDIWDLKHSIVDYGGLNVVKTYKYYKGISDDIDDKENAGFNTSFTDIWGRALAHQFLTTLNDTGASLTFSSVQDWDVFKNHEMPFPIFVSDTRAEGTKIINLNSSLTEFNPFEVGSFDKSIYQFANIKYLGTELKDGDTNGTCIGGYDNGGYIMGTSSTLFNQFLLQINTTSLPSVVVDVVTSLLNRVSDHEDDVAVYDPNPFYDTTVGASSNLAGNETLTLVDGGEDGQNVPLWPLIQPVRDVDVVFAFDNSADTEGSWPNGTSLIKTYERQFVNAGNGTIFPYVPDANSFINLNLTAKPTFFGCDAKNLTTLLHNNNTNSNSSNSYTVYDSPLVVYIANRPFSYWTNTSTFKLSYDDDERNSIIQNGFEVASRNNLTLDSEWPACVGCAIIRRSQERNGEEQSEQCKQCFQRYCWDGSLDSTGTKYNFTETGTTNGEESSLESVSSSSSTSSSSSSSHSGKKNDASASALNWSSLLGLAALVGLTVLDEF
;
A
#
# COMPACT_ATOMS: atom_id res chain seq x y z
N MET A 1 -47.92 16.56 -18.51
CA MET A 1 -47.51 17.51 -19.57
C MET A 1 -46.01 17.59 -19.45
N ASP A 2 -45.17 16.97 -20.26
CA ASP A 2 -45.26 16.35 -21.60
C ASP A 2 -44.09 15.36 -21.74
N ASP A 3 -43.86 14.58 -22.80
CA ASP A 3 -44.64 13.62 -23.59
C ASP A 3 -43.58 12.88 -24.48
N ARG A 4 -43.49 11.53 -24.38
CA ARG A 4 -42.93 10.51 -25.34
C ARG A 4 -41.42 10.16 -25.41
N PRO A 5 -41.03 8.96 -25.95
CA PRO A 5 -41.81 7.73 -26.23
C PRO A 5 -41.25 6.42 -25.64
N ILE A 6 -42.18 5.50 -25.39
CA ILE A 6 -42.01 4.06 -25.17
C ILE A 6 -41.72 3.36 -26.50
N ILE A 7 -40.76 2.41 -26.54
CA ILE A 7 -40.70 1.34 -27.54
C ILE A 7 -40.56 -0.01 -26.81
N MET A 8 -41.69 -0.74 -26.77
CA MET A 8 -41.95 -2.20 -26.89
C MET A 8 -40.80 -3.19 -26.60
N SER A 9 -40.97 -4.34 -25.93
CA SER A 9 -42.16 -5.10 -25.52
C SER A 9 -41.73 -6.14 -24.47
N PRO A 10 -42.58 -6.53 -23.49
CA PRO A 10 -42.27 -7.58 -22.54
C PRO A 10 -42.61 -8.95 -23.15
N MET A 11 -41.63 -9.86 -23.27
CA MET A 11 -41.96 -11.29 -23.39
C MET A 11 -42.38 -11.79 -22.01
N GLN A 12 -43.69 -11.94 -21.88
CA GLN A 12 -44.37 -12.65 -20.81
C GLN A 12 -43.88 -14.10 -20.75
N ASP A 13 -43.19 -14.44 -19.66
CA ASP A 13 -43.43 -15.69 -18.94
C ASP A 13 -43.24 -15.39 -17.44
N GLN A 14 -44.35 -15.23 -16.73
CA GLN A 14 -44.42 -14.79 -15.32
C GLN A 14 -44.02 -15.89 -14.31
N ASP A 15 -42.94 -16.63 -14.56
CA ASP A 15 -42.54 -17.77 -13.70
C ASP A 15 -41.02 -17.87 -13.41
N SER A 16 -40.23 -16.82 -13.65
CA SER A 16 -38.74 -16.86 -13.58
C SER A 16 -38.08 -16.33 -12.30
N VAL A 17 -38.82 -16.09 -11.22
CA VAL A 17 -38.26 -15.41 -10.04
C VAL A 17 -37.91 -16.42 -8.94
N ARG A 18 -36.61 -16.48 -8.58
CA ARG A 18 -35.92 -17.33 -7.57
C ARG A 18 -35.55 -18.75 -8.03
N PRO A 19 -34.56 -19.42 -7.40
CA PRO A 19 -34.33 -20.86 -7.55
C PRO A 19 -35.58 -21.63 -7.10
N ASN A 20 -36.60 -21.64 -7.95
CA ASN A 20 -37.77 -22.48 -7.79
C ASN A 20 -37.30 -23.87 -8.17
N GLY A 21 -37.13 -24.75 -7.18
CA GLY A 21 -36.91 -26.19 -7.34
C GLY A 21 -38.09 -26.93 -8.02
N LYS A 22 -38.73 -26.32 -9.03
CA LYS A 22 -39.74 -26.95 -9.87
C LYS A 22 -39.02 -27.88 -10.84
N SER A 23 -39.18 -29.19 -10.60
CA SER A 23 -38.88 -30.27 -11.54
C SER A 23 -39.30 -29.91 -12.97
N ARG A 24 -38.34 -29.75 -13.89
CA ARG A 24 -38.60 -29.70 -15.33
C ARG A 24 -38.36 -31.08 -15.94
N LEU A 25 -38.99 -31.35 -17.09
CA LEU A 25 -38.62 -32.48 -17.94
C LEU A 25 -37.15 -32.33 -18.33
N CYS A 26 -36.36 -33.36 -18.08
CA CYS A 26 -34.96 -33.41 -18.46
C CYS A 26 -34.80 -33.31 -19.98
N PRO A 27 -33.68 -32.73 -20.47
CA PRO A 27 -33.40 -32.69 -21.90
C PRO A 27 -33.29 -34.13 -22.46
N SER A 28 -33.66 -34.30 -23.73
CA SER A 28 -33.48 -35.58 -24.43
C SER A 28 -32.01 -35.90 -24.74
N SER A 29 -31.14 -34.88 -24.72
CA SER A 29 -29.69 -35.02 -24.82
C SER A 29 -29.06 -35.27 -23.44
N ASP A 30 -27.93 -35.98 -23.40
CA ASP A 30 -27.16 -36.16 -22.17
C ASP A 30 -26.76 -34.80 -21.56
N ILE A 31 -26.76 -34.75 -20.22
CA ILE A 31 -26.36 -33.55 -19.46
C ILE A 31 -24.84 -33.43 -19.38
N LEU A 32 -24.14 -34.57 -19.38
CA LEU A 32 -22.68 -34.62 -19.39
C LEU A 32 -22.14 -34.96 -20.77
N ARG A 33 -21.01 -34.36 -21.13
CA ARG A 33 -20.20 -34.77 -22.29
C ARG A 33 -18.73 -34.88 -21.91
N VAL A 34 -17.99 -35.71 -22.63
CA VAL A 34 -16.52 -35.77 -22.52
C VAL A 34 -15.91 -34.50 -23.13
N ALA A 35 -14.76 -34.06 -22.62
CA ALA A 35 -14.05 -32.87 -23.05
C ALA A 35 -13.13 -33.08 -24.27
N ASP A 36 -13.53 -33.95 -25.21
CA ASP A 36 -12.78 -34.27 -26.44
C ASP A 36 -13.11 -33.36 -27.64
N SER A 37 -14.15 -32.52 -27.51
CA SER A 37 -14.51 -31.45 -28.44
C SER A 37 -15.04 -30.22 -27.69
N VAL A 38 -15.35 -29.14 -28.41
CA VAL A 38 -16.30 -28.13 -27.91
C VAL A 38 -17.72 -28.69 -27.92
N SER A 39 -18.67 -28.09 -27.20
CA SER A 39 -20.06 -28.52 -27.26
C SER A 39 -20.65 -28.32 -28.67
N PRO A 40 -21.64 -29.14 -29.08
CA PRO A 40 -22.37 -28.91 -30.32
C PRO A 40 -22.98 -27.50 -30.40
N GLU A 41 -23.47 -26.99 -29.27
CA GLU A 41 -24.01 -25.64 -29.14
C GLU A 41 -22.95 -24.55 -29.37
N GLU A 42 -21.75 -24.70 -28.81
CA GLU A 42 -20.61 -23.81 -29.09
C GLU A 42 -20.21 -23.90 -30.58
N GLN A 43 -20.10 -25.13 -31.12
CA GLN A 43 -19.72 -25.36 -32.51
C GLN A 43 -20.71 -24.75 -33.51
N ASP A 44 -22.01 -24.82 -33.23
CA ASP A 44 -23.04 -24.23 -34.07
C ASP A 44 -23.06 -22.70 -33.96
N TRP A 45 -22.85 -22.16 -32.76
CA TRP A 45 -22.73 -20.71 -32.57
C TRP A 45 -21.51 -20.13 -33.29
N LEU A 46 -20.38 -20.84 -33.27
CA LEU A 46 -19.14 -20.45 -33.96
C LEU A 46 -19.36 -20.23 -35.45
N LYS A 47 -20.13 -21.09 -36.13
CA LYS A 47 -20.42 -20.92 -37.57
C LYS A 47 -21.03 -19.56 -37.89
N GLY A 48 -21.96 -19.09 -37.06
CA GLY A 48 -22.57 -17.77 -37.23
C GLY A 48 -21.64 -16.64 -36.79
N ARG A 49 -20.84 -16.85 -35.73
CA ARG A 49 -19.82 -15.90 -35.30
C ARG A 49 -18.74 -15.70 -36.36
N ASP A 50 -18.32 -16.74 -37.05
CA ASP A 50 -17.33 -16.72 -38.12
C ASP A 50 -17.74 -15.81 -39.28
N GLU A 51 -19.03 -15.79 -39.63
CA GLU A 51 -19.54 -14.86 -40.65
C GLU A 51 -19.43 -13.38 -40.24
N VAL A 52 -19.50 -13.10 -38.94
CA VAL A 52 -19.35 -11.76 -38.36
C VAL A 52 -17.88 -11.42 -38.20
N THR A 53 -17.08 -12.29 -37.59
CA THR A 53 -15.67 -12.06 -37.32
C THR A 53 -14.85 -11.97 -38.59
N ASN A 54 -15.13 -12.77 -39.63
CA ASN A 54 -14.44 -12.64 -40.92
C ASN A 54 -14.63 -11.25 -41.54
N LYS A 55 -15.85 -10.72 -41.53
CA LYS A 55 -16.14 -9.36 -42.03
C LYS A 55 -15.44 -8.30 -41.18
N LYS A 56 -15.52 -8.44 -39.85
CA LYS A 56 -14.90 -7.50 -38.90
C LYS A 56 -13.38 -7.56 -38.93
N LEU A 57 -12.80 -8.72 -39.23
CA LEU A 57 -11.37 -8.88 -39.45
C LEU A 57 -10.92 -8.11 -40.68
N VAL A 58 -11.63 -8.20 -41.81
CA VAL A 58 -11.34 -7.40 -43.01
C VAL A 58 -11.42 -5.90 -42.69
N GLU A 59 -12.46 -5.45 -41.97
CA GLU A 59 -12.59 -4.06 -41.54
C GLU A 59 -11.40 -3.61 -40.66
N PHE A 60 -11.01 -4.45 -39.70
CA PHE A 60 -9.86 -4.19 -38.84
C PHE A 60 -8.54 -4.14 -39.62
N LEU A 61 -8.28 -5.10 -40.53
CA LEU A 61 -7.06 -5.13 -41.34
C LEU A 61 -6.96 -3.92 -42.29
N LYS A 62 -8.09 -3.44 -42.83
CA LYS A 62 -8.13 -2.17 -43.58
C LYS A 62 -7.81 -0.98 -42.69
N TYR A 63 -8.41 -0.92 -41.49
CA TYR A 63 -8.10 0.11 -40.50
C TYR A 63 -6.64 0.07 -40.07
N ALA A 64 -6.07 -1.13 -39.95
CA ALA A 64 -4.69 -1.37 -39.56
C ALA A 64 -3.68 -0.92 -40.62
N ASN A 65 -4.13 -0.54 -41.82
CA ASN A 65 -3.29 -0.08 -42.91
C ASN A 65 -2.21 -1.11 -43.30
N MET A 66 -2.66 -2.35 -43.55
CA MET A 66 -1.84 -3.41 -44.12
C MET A 66 -1.48 -3.03 -45.57
N THR A 67 -0.21 -2.71 -45.83
CA THR A 67 0.25 -2.10 -47.09
C THR A 67 0.67 -3.11 -48.15
N ASP A 68 1.05 -4.31 -47.72
CA ASP A 68 1.61 -5.38 -48.55
C ASP A 68 0.78 -6.67 -48.50
N ILE A 69 -0.42 -6.59 -47.91
CA ILE A 69 -1.42 -7.65 -47.81
C ILE A 69 -2.76 -7.07 -48.24
N ASP A 70 -3.52 -7.79 -49.06
CA ASP A 70 -4.91 -7.43 -49.33
C ASP A 70 -5.81 -7.93 -48.18
N PRO A 71 -6.44 -7.05 -47.39
CA PRO A 71 -7.35 -7.46 -46.32
C PRO A 71 -8.48 -8.37 -46.80
N GLU A 72 -8.94 -8.24 -48.06
CA GLU A 72 -10.06 -9.03 -48.58
C GLU A 72 -9.74 -10.53 -48.68
N ASP A 73 -8.46 -10.90 -48.80
CA ASP A 73 -8.03 -12.30 -48.85
C ASP A 73 -8.39 -13.05 -47.56
N TYR A 74 -8.56 -12.34 -46.45
CA TYR A 74 -8.88 -12.89 -45.13
C TYR A 74 -10.37 -12.89 -44.81
N GLY A 75 -11.23 -12.40 -45.72
CA GLY A 75 -12.68 -12.38 -45.52
C GLY A 75 -13.40 -13.68 -45.89
N ASN A 76 -12.77 -14.55 -46.69
CA ASN A 76 -13.36 -15.79 -47.22
C ASN A 76 -12.38 -16.97 -47.09
N LEU A 77 -11.93 -17.24 -45.86
CA LEU A 77 -10.99 -18.32 -45.60
C LEU A 77 -11.71 -19.68 -45.52
N ASN A 78 -11.02 -20.76 -45.94
CA ASN A 78 -11.50 -22.13 -45.74
C ASN A 78 -11.60 -22.50 -44.24
N LYS A 79 -10.81 -21.82 -43.42
CA LYS A 79 -10.76 -21.92 -41.97
C LYS A 79 -10.69 -20.51 -41.41
N SER A 80 -11.72 -20.10 -40.67
CA SER A 80 -11.80 -18.80 -40.03
C SER A 80 -10.67 -18.61 -39.03
N ILE A 81 -10.23 -17.36 -38.86
CA ILE A 81 -9.22 -17.01 -37.87
C ILE A 81 -9.91 -16.74 -36.54
N HIS A 82 -9.57 -17.51 -35.52
CA HIS A 82 -10.13 -17.33 -34.18
C HIS A 82 -9.20 -16.49 -33.29
N ILE A 83 -9.76 -15.42 -32.73
CA ILE A 83 -9.06 -14.49 -31.84
C ILE A 83 -9.60 -14.66 -30.41
N GLY A 84 -8.72 -14.92 -29.46
CA GLY A 84 -9.04 -14.98 -28.03
C GLY A 84 -8.60 -13.72 -27.28
N LEU A 85 -9.44 -13.21 -26.40
CA LEU A 85 -9.11 -12.14 -25.45
C LEU A 85 -9.09 -12.70 -24.03
N ALA A 86 -8.04 -12.43 -23.25
CA ALA A 86 -7.93 -12.89 -21.86
C ALA A 86 -7.62 -11.73 -20.91
N PHE A 87 -8.43 -11.58 -19.85
CA PHE A 87 -8.30 -10.53 -18.86
C PHE A 87 -8.04 -11.12 -17.47
N SER A 88 -6.92 -10.70 -16.85
CA SER A 88 -6.45 -11.27 -15.59
C SER A 88 -7.31 -10.95 -14.38
N GLY A 89 -7.06 -11.65 -13.27
CA GLY A 89 -7.54 -11.30 -11.94
C GLY A 89 -6.80 -10.14 -11.27
N GLY A 90 -7.32 -9.68 -10.14
CA GLY A 90 -6.75 -8.54 -9.39
C GLY A 90 -7.78 -7.51 -8.87
N GLY A 91 -9.00 -7.95 -8.56
CA GLY A 91 -10.06 -7.10 -8.04
C GLY A 91 -10.44 -5.95 -8.98
N TYR A 92 -10.87 -4.80 -8.42
CA TYR A 92 -11.27 -3.65 -9.22
C TYR A 92 -10.14 -3.07 -10.06
N ARG A 93 -8.88 -3.19 -9.65
CA ARG A 93 -7.73 -2.78 -10.48
C ARG A 93 -7.76 -3.47 -11.83
N ALA A 94 -7.84 -4.80 -11.80
CA ALA A 94 -7.87 -5.62 -13.01
C ALA A 94 -9.16 -5.36 -13.82
N MET A 95 -10.29 -5.18 -13.15
CA MET A 95 -11.55 -4.82 -13.79
C MET A 95 -11.45 -3.50 -14.57
N LEU A 96 -10.96 -2.44 -13.93
CA LEU A 96 -10.95 -1.08 -14.49
C LEU A 96 -9.86 -0.88 -15.53
N ASN A 97 -8.66 -1.40 -15.30
CA ASN A 97 -7.59 -1.32 -16.30
C ASN A 97 -7.92 -2.24 -17.50
N GLY A 98 -8.48 -3.43 -17.22
CA GLY A 98 -9.06 -4.32 -18.23
C GLY A 98 -10.15 -3.65 -19.06
N ALA A 99 -11.05 -2.88 -18.43
CA ALA A 99 -12.08 -2.12 -19.13
C ALA A 99 -11.47 -1.09 -20.08
N GLY A 100 -10.39 -0.41 -19.67
CA GLY A 100 -9.60 0.44 -20.56
C GLY A 100 -9.03 -0.30 -21.75
N GLN A 101 -8.38 -1.45 -21.49
CA GLN A 101 -7.78 -2.29 -22.53
C GLN A 101 -8.84 -2.78 -23.52
N LEU A 102 -10.00 -3.24 -23.04
CA LEU A 102 -11.14 -3.64 -23.86
C LEU A 102 -11.71 -2.46 -24.66
N SER A 103 -11.81 -1.29 -24.04
CA SER A 103 -12.26 -0.05 -24.68
C SER A 103 -11.36 0.35 -25.85
N ALA A 104 -10.05 0.09 -25.78
CA ALA A 104 -9.14 0.30 -26.90
C ALA A 104 -9.38 -0.65 -28.08
N LEU A 105 -10.00 -1.80 -27.86
CA LEU A 105 -10.33 -2.77 -28.92
C LEU A 105 -11.72 -2.53 -29.53
N ASP A 106 -12.58 -1.82 -28.80
CA ASP A 106 -13.99 -1.66 -29.12
C ASP A 106 -14.22 -0.50 -30.09
N GLU A 107 -14.84 -0.76 -31.25
CA GLU A 107 -15.15 0.30 -32.22
C GLU A 107 -16.22 1.30 -31.75
N ARG A 108 -16.92 1.01 -30.64
CA ARG A 108 -17.93 1.88 -30.02
C ARG A 108 -17.29 3.01 -29.17
N THR A 109 -16.00 2.91 -28.88
CA THR A 109 -15.26 3.89 -28.08
C THR A 109 -15.02 5.18 -28.85
N LYS A 110 -15.27 6.32 -28.21
CA LYS A 110 -15.23 7.64 -28.85
C LYS A 110 -13.94 8.38 -28.53
N GLY A 111 -13.40 9.05 -29.55
CA GLY A 111 -12.33 10.03 -29.43
C GLY A 111 -12.85 11.40 -28.96
N PRO A 112 -11.93 12.35 -28.69
CA PRO A 112 -12.27 13.65 -28.10
C PRO A 112 -13.29 14.50 -28.88
N ASN A 113 -13.39 14.36 -30.21
CA ASN A 113 -14.36 15.10 -31.03
C ASN A 113 -15.54 14.23 -31.52
N GLY A 114 -15.73 13.05 -30.91
CA GLY A 114 -16.81 12.12 -31.24
C GLY A 114 -16.51 11.18 -32.41
N GLU A 115 -15.34 11.26 -33.05
CA GLU A 115 -14.84 10.22 -33.96
C GLU A 115 -14.54 8.89 -33.23
N LYS A 116 -14.20 7.82 -33.97
CA LYS A 116 -13.65 6.60 -33.36
C LYS A 116 -12.32 6.93 -32.65
N ALA A 117 -12.13 6.42 -31.43
CA ALA A 117 -10.91 6.66 -30.65
C ALA A 117 -9.65 6.15 -31.39
N LYS A 118 -8.44 6.64 -31.09
CA LYS A 118 -7.20 6.15 -31.72
C LYS A 118 -6.68 4.90 -31.00
N GLY A 119 -7.27 3.75 -31.28
CA GLY A 119 -6.91 2.46 -30.66
C GLY A 119 -6.79 1.31 -31.67
N LEU A 120 -7.16 0.10 -31.23
CA LEU A 120 -7.29 -1.11 -32.03
C LEU A 120 -8.76 -1.35 -32.44
N ASN A 121 -9.44 -0.27 -32.83
CA ASN A 121 -10.90 -0.23 -33.06
C ASN A 121 -11.39 -1.39 -33.95
N GLY A 122 -12.36 -2.14 -33.46
CA GLY A 122 -12.97 -3.26 -34.18
C GLY A 122 -12.37 -4.61 -33.85
N LEU A 123 -11.24 -4.66 -33.13
CA LEU A 123 -10.64 -5.93 -32.71
C LEU A 123 -11.57 -6.71 -31.76
N LEU A 124 -12.30 -6.04 -30.87
CA LEU A 124 -13.31 -6.70 -30.03
C LEU A 124 -14.40 -7.36 -30.88
N GLN A 125 -14.90 -6.64 -31.89
CA GLN A 125 -15.92 -7.14 -32.79
C GLN A 125 -15.40 -8.29 -33.67
N ALA A 126 -14.11 -8.30 -34.01
CA ALA A 126 -13.44 -9.39 -34.71
C ALA A 126 -13.07 -10.57 -33.80
N SER A 127 -13.21 -10.45 -32.47
CA SER A 127 -12.77 -11.49 -31.54
C SER A 127 -13.78 -12.63 -31.39
N THR A 128 -13.31 -13.88 -31.34
CA THR A 128 -14.19 -15.06 -31.20
C THR A 128 -14.53 -15.31 -29.73
N TYR A 129 -13.52 -15.25 -28.86
CA TYR A 129 -13.63 -15.59 -27.44
C TYR A 129 -13.20 -14.44 -26.54
N ILE A 130 -13.84 -14.31 -25.37
CA ILE A 130 -13.43 -13.41 -24.29
C ILE A 130 -13.45 -14.13 -22.95
N ALA A 131 -12.30 -14.23 -22.30
CA ALA A 131 -12.12 -14.92 -21.04
C ALA A 131 -11.74 -13.96 -19.90
N GLY A 132 -12.30 -14.17 -18.71
CA GLY A 132 -11.99 -13.42 -17.50
C GLY A 132 -11.93 -14.32 -16.27
N LEU A 133 -11.04 -14.03 -15.33
CA LEU A 133 -11.07 -14.63 -13.98
C LEU A 133 -11.00 -13.53 -12.93
N SER A 134 -11.52 -13.78 -11.73
CA SER A 134 -11.53 -12.81 -10.61
C SER A 134 -12.02 -11.43 -11.05
N GLY A 135 -11.30 -10.34 -10.76
CA GLY A 135 -11.59 -8.98 -11.25
C GLY A 135 -11.81 -8.85 -12.76
N GLY A 136 -11.12 -9.65 -13.58
CA GLY A 136 -11.36 -9.74 -15.03
C GLY A 136 -12.73 -10.32 -15.36
N SER A 137 -13.20 -11.31 -14.59
CA SER A 137 -14.57 -11.85 -14.73
C SER A 137 -15.65 -10.84 -14.33
N TRP A 138 -15.37 -9.92 -13.42
CA TRP A 138 -16.30 -8.82 -13.10
C TRP A 138 -16.47 -7.86 -14.27
N MET A 139 -15.38 -7.54 -14.97
CA MET A 139 -15.44 -6.72 -16.19
C MET A 139 -16.18 -7.45 -17.30
N VAL A 140 -15.78 -8.69 -17.64
CA VAL A 140 -16.43 -9.46 -18.70
C VAL A 140 -17.91 -9.67 -18.36
N GLY A 141 -18.23 -10.03 -17.11
CA GLY A 141 -19.58 -10.26 -16.64
C GLY A 141 -20.45 -9.01 -16.66
N SER A 142 -19.99 -7.89 -16.09
CA SER A 142 -20.77 -6.65 -16.11
C SER A 142 -21.07 -6.14 -17.52
N ILE A 143 -20.18 -6.38 -18.49
CA ILE A 143 -20.42 -6.06 -19.89
C ILE A 143 -21.38 -7.07 -20.53
N ALA A 144 -21.05 -8.37 -20.43
CA ALA A 144 -21.83 -9.43 -21.05
C ALA A 144 -23.27 -9.42 -20.54
N PHE A 145 -23.48 -9.37 -19.23
CA PHE A 145 -24.78 -9.46 -18.58
C PHE A 145 -25.64 -8.18 -18.64
N ASN A 146 -25.07 -7.04 -19.03
CA ASN A 146 -25.85 -5.83 -19.30
C ASN A 146 -26.06 -5.65 -20.80
N ASN A 147 -26.52 -6.72 -21.46
CA ASN A 147 -26.80 -6.79 -22.90
C ASN A 147 -25.62 -6.33 -23.77
N PHE A 148 -24.42 -6.81 -23.44
CA PHE A 148 -23.17 -6.44 -24.12
C PHE A 148 -22.95 -4.91 -24.22
N THR A 149 -23.19 -4.18 -23.12
CA THR A 149 -22.93 -2.73 -23.04
C THR A 149 -21.46 -2.40 -23.32
N SER A 150 -21.17 -1.15 -23.69
CA SER A 150 -19.77 -0.71 -23.91
C SER A 150 -19.20 -0.04 -22.66
N VAL A 151 -17.88 -0.10 -22.49
CA VAL A 151 -17.18 0.66 -21.44
C VAL A 151 -17.46 2.16 -21.58
N GLN A 152 -17.56 2.65 -22.83
CA GLN A 152 -17.95 4.03 -23.11
C GLN A 152 -19.36 4.35 -22.59
N ASP A 153 -20.33 3.47 -22.77
CA ASP A 153 -21.71 3.69 -22.30
C ASP A 153 -21.84 3.67 -20.78
N ILE A 154 -21.03 2.85 -20.10
CA ILE A 154 -20.94 2.86 -18.64
C ILE A 154 -20.33 4.19 -18.15
N VAL A 155 -19.22 4.63 -18.74
CA VAL A 155 -18.56 5.91 -18.39
C VAL A 155 -19.42 7.12 -18.74
N ASP A 156 -20.17 7.05 -19.84
CA ASP A 156 -21.14 8.07 -20.27
C ASP A 156 -22.44 8.08 -19.43
N HIS A 157 -22.58 7.20 -18.43
CA HIS A 157 -23.79 7.05 -17.62
C HIS A 157 -25.06 6.72 -18.45
N LYS A 158 -24.90 5.96 -19.54
CA LYS A 158 -26.03 5.34 -20.27
C LYS A 158 -26.42 3.99 -19.69
N THR A 159 -25.49 3.35 -18.98
CA THR A 159 -25.73 2.18 -18.14
C THR A 159 -25.14 2.48 -16.77
N ASP A 160 -25.99 2.84 -15.81
CA ASP A 160 -25.59 3.29 -14.47
C ASP A 160 -25.17 2.11 -13.56
N ILE A 161 -24.09 1.45 -13.98
CA ILE A 161 -23.36 0.43 -13.22
C ILE A 161 -21.95 0.95 -12.91
N TRP A 162 -21.18 0.24 -12.09
CA TRP A 162 -19.83 0.67 -11.65
C TRP A 162 -19.84 1.99 -10.85
N ASP A 163 -20.88 2.23 -10.04
CA ASP A 163 -20.81 3.20 -8.95
C ASP A 163 -19.96 2.62 -7.82
N LEU A 164 -18.66 2.90 -7.86
CA LEU A 164 -17.67 2.37 -6.93
C LEU A 164 -17.35 3.34 -5.80
N LYS A 165 -18.09 4.45 -5.65
CA LYS A 165 -17.81 5.48 -4.61
C LYS A 165 -17.91 4.90 -3.21
N HIS A 166 -18.82 3.96 -3.03
CA HIS A 166 -19.00 3.23 -1.80
C HIS A 166 -18.58 1.78 -1.99
N SER A 167 -17.90 1.24 -0.98
CA SER A 167 -17.45 -0.14 -1.01
C SER A 167 -18.63 -1.09 -1.11
N ILE A 168 -18.44 -2.21 -1.79
CA ILE A 168 -19.43 -3.29 -1.90
C ILE A 168 -19.88 -3.84 -0.53
N VAL A 169 -19.06 -3.68 0.51
CA VAL A 169 -19.43 -4.03 1.91
C VAL A 169 -20.12 -2.88 2.66
N ASN A 170 -20.08 -1.66 2.14
CA ASN A 170 -20.82 -0.50 2.63
C ASN A 170 -21.63 0.16 1.50
N TYR A 171 -22.49 -0.63 0.84
CA TYR A 171 -23.22 -0.24 -0.37
C TYR A 171 -24.04 1.07 -0.27
N GLY A 172 -24.48 1.43 0.94
CA GLY A 172 -25.23 2.66 1.19
C GLY A 172 -24.40 3.88 1.60
N GLY A 173 -23.09 3.74 1.83
CA GLY A 173 -22.27 4.82 2.40
C GLY A 173 -22.77 5.22 3.80
N LEU A 174 -23.01 6.51 4.03
CA LEU A 174 -23.62 7.04 5.26
C LEU A 174 -25.12 6.70 5.36
N ASN A 175 -25.76 6.22 4.28
CA ASN A 175 -27.17 5.85 4.28
C ASN A 175 -27.38 4.43 4.83
N VAL A 176 -27.47 4.35 6.16
CA VAL A 176 -27.68 3.08 6.90
C VAL A 176 -28.95 2.34 6.45
N VAL A 177 -30.01 3.05 6.02
CA VAL A 177 -31.24 2.41 5.52
C VAL A 177 -31.01 1.71 4.17
N LYS A 178 -30.24 2.35 3.27
CA LYS A 178 -29.83 1.74 1.98
C LYS A 178 -28.94 0.52 2.23
N THR A 179 -27.98 0.62 3.15
CA THR A 179 -27.12 -0.51 3.56
C THR A 179 -27.93 -1.66 4.17
N TYR A 180 -28.89 -1.38 5.06
CA TYR A 180 -29.77 -2.40 5.64
C TYR A 180 -30.62 -3.10 4.57
N LYS A 181 -31.24 -2.36 3.65
CA LYS A 181 -32.04 -2.94 2.56
C LYS A 181 -31.21 -3.84 1.65
N TYR A 182 -29.98 -3.42 1.35
CA TYR A 182 -29.02 -4.21 0.59
C TYR A 182 -28.72 -5.55 1.27
N TYR A 183 -28.30 -5.55 2.53
CA TYR A 183 -28.01 -6.80 3.26
C TYR A 183 -29.25 -7.66 3.49
N LYS A 184 -30.41 -7.03 3.71
CA LYS A 184 -31.68 -7.76 3.79
C LYS A 184 -32.02 -8.46 2.48
N SER A 185 -31.82 -7.82 1.33
CA SER A 185 -32.03 -8.43 0.01
C SER A 185 -31.15 -9.66 -0.19
N ILE A 186 -29.86 -9.55 0.18
CA ILE A 186 -28.91 -10.67 0.14
C ILE A 186 -29.37 -11.82 1.04
N SER A 187 -29.79 -11.52 2.27
CA SER A 187 -30.31 -12.52 3.22
C SER A 187 -31.59 -13.19 2.71
N ASP A 188 -32.54 -12.42 2.16
CA ASP A 188 -33.79 -12.96 1.59
C ASP A 188 -33.52 -13.93 0.41
N ASP A 189 -32.49 -13.67 -0.39
CA ASP A 189 -32.04 -14.53 -1.49
C ASP A 189 -31.37 -15.83 -0.99
N GLN A 190 -30.55 -15.73 0.05
CA GLN A 190 -29.92 -16.89 0.70
C GLN A 190 -30.95 -17.80 1.34
N ASP A 191 -31.89 -17.22 2.10
CA ASP A 191 -33.06 -17.88 2.66
C ASP A 191 -33.83 -18.67 1.60
N ALA A 192 -33.98 -18.10 0.40
CA ALA A 192 -34.69 -18.75 -0.70
C ALA A 192 -33.90 -19.94 -1.26
N LYS A 193 -32.58 -19.83 -1.38
CA LYS A 193 -31.70 -20.93 -1.81
C LYS A 193 -31.67 -22.06 -0.78
N GLU A 194 -31.57 -21.74 0.51
CA GLU A 194 -31.62 -22.74 1.60
C GLU A 194 -32.99 -23.44 1.65
N LYS A 195 -34.10 -22.70 1.55
CA LYS A 195 -35.47 -23.27 1.46
C LYS A 195 -35.67 -24.15 0.22
N ALA A 196 -34.91 -23.92 -0.85
CA ALA A 196 -34.88 -24.77 -2.04
C ALA A 196 -34.04 -26.05 -1.85
N GLY A 197 -33.35 -26.20 -0.72
CA GLY A 197 -32.60 -27.40 -0.34
C GLY A 197 -31.13 -27.40 -0.78
N PHE A 198 -30.57 -26.24 -1.13
CA PHE A 198 -29.17 -26.10 -1.50
C PHE A 198 -28.33 -25.55 -0.34
N GLU A 199 -27.08 -26.01 -0.23
CA GLU A 199 -26.13 -25.49 0.75
C GLU A 199 -25.67 -24.07 0.41
N LEU A 200 -25.35 -23.30 1.46
CA LEU A 200 -24.87 -21.93 1.39
C LEU A 200 -23.38 -21.85 1.76
N SER A 201 -22.71 -20.83 1.24
CA SER A 201 -21.31 -20.51 1.49
C SER A 201 -21.08 -18.99 1.53
N LEU A 202 -19.90 -18.50 1.91
CA LEU A 202 -19.58 -17.07 1.79
C LEU A 202 -19.65 -16.58 0.33
N THR A 203 -19.42 -17.47 -0.64
CA THR A 203 -19.57 -17.14 -2.06
C THR A 203 -20.99 -16.75 -2.42
N ASP A 204 -22.01 -17.27 -1.75
CA ASP A 204 -23.41 -16.87 -2.00
C ASP A 204 -23.65 -15.41 -1.64
N THR A 205 -23.17 -14.99 -0.46
CA THR A 205 -23.20 -13.59 -0.01
C THR A 205 -22.46 -12.70 -0.99
N TRP A 206 -21.24 -13.11 -1.37
CA TRP A 206 -20.39 -12.34 -2.28
C TRP A 206 -20.93 -12.25 -3.69
N GLY A 207 -21.45 -13.34 -4.25
CA GLY A 207 -22.04 -13.35 -5.58
C GLY A 207 -23.26 -12.42 -5.68
N ARG A 208 -24.08 -12.35 -4.62
CA ARG A 208 -25.18 -11.38 -4.55
C ARG A 208 -24.71 -9.95 -4.33
N ALA A 209 -23.67 -9.74 -3.52
CA ALA A 209 -23.02 -8.44 -3.39
C ALA A 209 -22.49 -7.93 -4.74
N LEU A 210 -21.79 -8.77 -5.51
CA LEU A 210 -21.32 -8.47 -6.88
C LEU A 210 -22.49 -8.17 -7.82
N SER A 211 -23.60 -8.88 -7.68
CA SER A 211 -24.79 -8.62 -8.50
C SER A 211 -25.37 -7.23 -8.24
N HIS A 212 -25.50 -6.83 -6.98
CA HIS A 212 -25.92 -5.46 -6.64
C HIS A 212 -24.96 -4.39 -7.16
N GLN A 213 -23.66 -4.69 -7.27
CA GLN A 213 -22.67 -3.75 -7.78
C GLN A 213 -22.67 -3.61 -9.30
N PHE A 214 -22.88 -4.71 -10.02
CA PHE A 214 -22.66 -4.82 -11.46
C PHE A 214 -23.91 -5.04 -12.29
N LEU A 215 -25.00 -5.45 -11.66
CA LEU A 215 -26.30 -5.75 -12.27
C LEU A 215 -27.42 -4.90 -11.63
N SER A 216 -27.06 -3.79 -10.97
CA SER A 216 -27.96 -2.89 -10.23
C SER A 216 -29.13 -2.33 -11.04
N THR A 217 -28.96 -2.23 -12.36
CA THR A 217 -29.97 -1.70 -13.30
C THR A 217 -30.98 -2.76 -13.74
N LEU A 218 -30.73 -4.04 -13.43
CA LEU A 218 -31.62 -5.16 -13.72
C LEU A 218 -32.61 -5.39 -12.56
N ASP A 219 -33.74 -6.02 -12.87
CA ASP A 219 -34.75 -6.35 -11.86
C ASP A 219 -34.14 -7.22 -10.74
N ASP A 220 -34.41 -6.84 -9.50
CA ASP A 220 -33.85 -7.45 -8.28
C ASP A 220 -32.32 -7.66 -8.32
N ALA A 221 -31.59 -6.70 -8.91
CA ALA A 221 -30.16 -6.79 -9.16
C ALA A 221 -29.75 -8.13 -9.82
N GLY A 222 -30.54 -8.61 -10.77
CA GLY A 222 -30.26 -9.86 -11.48
C GLY A 222 -30.42 -11.13 -10.63
N ALA A 223 -31.27 -11.14 -9.59
CA ALA A 223 -31.51 -12.35 -8.78
C ALA A 223 -31.93 -13.56 -9.62
N GLY A 224 -32.73 -13.35 -10.67
CA GLY A 224 -33.15 -14.38 -11.62
C GLY A 224 -32.24 -14.57 -12.83
N LEU A 225 -31.15 -13.79 -12.94
CA LEU A 225 -30.27 -13.83 -14.10
C LEU A 225 -29.33 -15.03 -14.00
N THR A 226 -29.26 -15.83 -15.06
CA THR A 226 -28.39 -17.02 -15.13
C THR A 226 -27.38 -16.91 -16.26
N PHE A 227 -26.24 -17.59 -16.13
CA PHE A 227 -25.23 -17.65 -17.19
C PHE A 227 -25.82 -18.32 -18.45
N SER A 228 -26.63 -19.37 -18.28
CA SER A 228 -27.33 -20.06 -19.37
C SER A 228 -28.48 -19.27 -20.01
N SER A 229 -28.73 -18.02 -19.59
CA SER A 229 -29.69 -17.14 -20.26
C SER A 229 -29.08 -16.33 -21.40
N ILE A 230 -27.75 -16.19 -21.45
CA ILE A 230 -27.03 -15.49 -22.53
C ILE A 230 -27.46 -15.96 -23.93
N PRO A 231 -27.63 -17.28 -24.21
CA PRO A 231 -28.05 -17.75 -25.52
C PRO A 231 -29.42 -17.25 -25.99
N ASP A 232 -30.28 -16.78 -25.08
CA ASP A 232 -31.61 -16.28 -25.43
C ASP A 232 -31.57 -14.81 -25.91
N TRP A 233 -30.43 -14.12 -25.79
CA TRP A 233 -30.30 -12.68 -26.02
C TRP A 233 -30.02 -12.36 -27.47
N ASP A 234 -30.60 -11.27 -27.98
CA ASP A 234 -30.47 -10.90 -29.39
C ASP A 234 -29.01 -10.65 -29.79
N VAL A 235 -28.22 -9.99 -28.93
CA VAL A 235 -26.78 -9.76 -29.19
C VAL A 235 -25.97 -11.05 -29.31
N PHE A 236 -26.36 -12.13 -28.61
CA PHE A 236 -25.69 -13.42 -28.70
C PHE A 236 -26.20 -14.24 -29.88
N LYS A 237 -27.52 -14.27 -30.12
CA LYS A 237 -28.14 -14.95 -31.27
C LYS A 237 -27.73 -14.34 -32.61
N ASN A 238 -27.50 -13.03 -32.65
CA ASN A 238 -26.98 -12.32 -33.81
C ASN A 238 -25.45 -12.41 -33.92
N HIS A 239 -24.80 -13.12 -32.98
CA HIS A 239 -23.36 -13.32 -32.94
C HIS A 239 -22.59 -11.99 -32.89
N GLU A 240 -23.10 -10.98 -32.19
CA GLU A 240 -22.49 -9.63 -32.12
C GLU A 240 -21.40 -9.53 -31.06
N MET A 241 -21.51 -10.31 -29.98
CA MET A 241 -20.52 -10.38 -28.89
C MET A 241 -19.58 -11.60 -29.03
N PRO A 242 -18.34 -11.53 -28.52
CA PRO A 242 -17.49 -12.72 -28.37
C PRO A 242 -18.07 -13.69 -27.34
N PHE A 243 -17.69 -14.96 -27.43
CA PHE A 243 -18.11 -16.02 -26.53
C PHE A 243 -17.48 -15.83 -25.13
N PRO A 244 -18.29 -15.56 -24.07
CA PRO A 244 -17.77 -15.24 -22.75
C PRO A 244 -17.41 -16.51 -21.96
N ILE A 245 -16.24 -16.51 -21.32
CA ILE A 245 -15.73 -17.64 -20.53
C ILE A 245 -15.24 -17.13 -19.17
N PHE A 246 -15.68 -17.73 -18.06
CA PHE A 246 -15.08 -17.51 -16.74
C PHE A 246 -14.28 -18.73 -16.29
N VAL A 247 -13.23 -18.49 -15.50
CA VAL A 247 -12.32 -19.52 -15.01
C VAL A 247 -12.22 -19.48 -13.49
N SER A 248 -12.28 -20.65 -12.88
CA SER A 248 -12.09 -20.89 -11.45
C SER A 248 -11.18 -22.11 -11.22
N ASP A 249 -10.75 -22.33 -9.98
CA ASP A 249 -10.02 -23.53 -9.57
C ASP A 249 -10.89 -24.45 -8.72
N ALA A 250 -10.89 -25.75 -9.02
CA ALA A 250 -11.44 -26.75 -8.11
C ALA A 250 -10.48 -27.00 -6.95
N ARG A 251 -11.02 -27.02 -5.74
CA ARG A 251 -10.27 -27.27 -4.51
C ARG A 251 -10.67 -28.63 -3.94
N ALA A 252 -9.71 -29.35 -3.35
CA ALA A 252 -10.06 -30.55 -2.59
C ALA A 252 -10.73 -30.13 -1.26
N PRO A 253 -11.79 -30.83 -0.81
CA PRO A 253 -12.39 -30.58 0.50
C PRO A 253 -11.34 -30.64 1.62
N HIS A 254 -11.49 -29.78 2.61
CA HIS A 254 -10.68 -29.62 3.82
C HIS A 254 -9.23 -29.21 3.56
N THR A 255 -8.92 -28.69 2.36
CA THR A 255 -7.59 -28.18 2.01
C THR A 255 -7.61 -26.67 1.79
N LYS A 256 -6.52 -25.99 2.16
CA LYS A 256 -6.33 -24.54 1.94
C LYS A 256 -5.22 -24.23 0.92
N ILE A 257 -4.66 -25.27 0.29
CA ILE A 257 -3.54 -25.15 -0.65
C ILE A 257 -4.09 -25.37 -2.06
N ILE A 258 -4.03 -24.32 -2.89
CA ILE A 258 -4.22 -24.41 -4.34
C ILE A 258 -2.84 -24.49 -4.98
N SER A 259 -2.64 -25.46 -5.86
CA SER A 259 -1.36 -25.68 -6.54
C SER A 259 -1.55 -25.59 -8.05
N ILE A 260 -0.46 -25.47 -8.80
CA ILE A 260 -0.47 -25.49 -10.27
C ILE A 260 -1.12 -26.74 -10.90
N ASN A 261 -1.41 -27.78 -10.11
CA ASN A 261 -2.09 -29.00 -10.55
C ASN A 261 -3.60 -29.00 -10.25
N SER A 262 -4.13 -27.95 -9.61
CA SER A 262 -5.56 -27.79 -9.36
C SER A 262 -6.33 -27.82 -10.67
N THR A 263 -7.55 -28.37 -10.65
CA THR A 263 -8.35 -28.51 -11.87
C THR A 263 -9.01 -27.18 -12.20
N LEU A 264 -8.70 -26.63 -13.37
CA LEU A 264 -9.31 -25.40 -13.85
C LEU A 264 -10.73 -25.70 -14.33
N ILE A 265 -11.71 -25.05 -13.71
CA ILE A 265 -13.12 -25.13 -14.09
C ILE A 265 -13.46 -23.93 -14.95
N GLU A 266 -13.98 -24.21 -16.14
CA GLU A 266 -14.51 -23.24 -17.07
C GLU A 266 -16.02 -23.13 -16.93
N PHE A 267 -16.55 -21.91 -16.99
CA PHE A 267 -17.97 -21.60 -17.12
C PHE A 267 -18.21 -20.84 -18.43
N ASN A 268 -19.15 -21.30 -19.24
CA ASN A 268 -19.56 -20.61 -20.48
C ASN A 268 -21.09 -20.70 -20.70
N PRO A 269 -21.68 -20.04 -21.72
CA PRO A 269 -23.13 -19.96 -21.92
C PRO A 269 -23.84 -21.32 -22.00
N PHE A 270 -23.13 -22.38 -22.37
CA PHE A 270 -23.70 -23.69 -22.61
C PHE A 270 -23.35 -24.70 -21.52
N GLU A 271 -22.16 -24.59 -20.92
CA GLU A 271 -21.63 -25.64 -20.05
C GLU A 271 -20.59 -25.16 -19.03
N MET A 272 -20.41 -25.99 -18.01
CA MET A 272 -19.38 -25.87 -16.98
C MET A 272 -18.57 -27.17 -16.92
N GLY A 273 -17.25 -27.09 -16.84
CA GLY A 273 -16.40 -28.29 -16.79
C GLY A 273 -14.93 -28.00 -16.99
N SER A 274 -14.17 -29.00 -17.41
CA SER A 274 -12.72 -28.85 -17.62
C SER A 274 -12.19 -29.74 -18.73
N PHE A 275 -11.22 -29.21 -19.48
CA PHE A 275 -10.37 -29.95 -20.40
C PHE A 275 -9.17 -30.62 -19.72
N ASP A 276 -8.96 -30.37 -18.43
CA ASP A 276 -7.88 -30.99 -17.66
C ASP A 276 -8.13 -32.49 -17.48
N ALA A 277 -7.07 -33.30 -17.53
CA ALA A 277 -7.17 -34.75 -17.43
C ALA A 277 -7.74 -35.25 -16.07
N SER A 278 -7.74 -34.40 -15.05
CA SER A 278 -8.32 -34.68 -13.73
C SER A 278 -9.84 -34.79 -13.76
N LEU A 279 -10.53 -34.05 -14.64
CA LEU A 279 -11.98 -34.06 -14.78
C LEU A 279 -12.42 -34.46 -16.21
N PHE A 280 -11.86 -33.83 -17.23
CA PHE A 280 -12.04 -34.12 -18.66
C PHE A 280 -13.51 -34.28 -19.10
N GLN A 281 -14.40 -33.50 -18.49
CA GLN A 281 -15.84 -33.61 -18.66
C GLN A 281 -16.51 -32.25 -18.47
N PHE A 282 -17.63 -32.05 -19.17
CA PHE A 282 -18.49 -30.88 -19.09
C PHE A 282 -19.93 -31.26 -18.77
N SER A 283 -20.62 -30.38 -18.03
CA SER A 283 -22.03 -30.46 -17.70
C SER A 283 -22.78 -29.27 -18.27
N LYS A 284 -23.99 -29.48 -18.78
CA LYS A 284 -24.85 -28.39 -19.28
C LYS A 284 -25.10 -27.34 -18.17
N MET A 285 -24.77 -26.09 -18.45
CA MET A 285 -24.79 -24.95 -17.51
C MET A 285 -26.18 -24.76 -16.89
N LYS A 286 -27.22 -24.89 -17.71
CA LYS A 286 -28.63 -24.75 -17.28
C LYS A 286 -29.05 -25.76 -16.21
N TYR A 287 -28.36 -26.89 -16.08
CA TYR A 287 -28.79 -28.04 -15.28
C TYR A 287 -27.87 -28.40 -14.11
N LEU A 288 -26.94 -27.50 -13.71
CA LEU A 288 -25.93 -27.79 -12.68
C LEU A 288 -26.49 -28.23 -11.33
N GLY A 289 -27.71 -27.82 -10.96
CA GLY A 289 -28.36 -28.26 -9.72
C GLY A 289 -29.00 -29.65 -9.79
N THR A 290 -28.85 -30.38 -10.90
CA THR A 290 -29.48 -31.69 -11.08
C THR A 290 -28.66 -32.79 -10.43
N PRO A 291 -29.24 -33.62 -9.53
CA PRO A 291 -28.53 -34.77 -8.98
C PRO A 291 -28.21 -35.79 -10.07
N LEU A 292 -26.91 -35.92 -10.38
CA LEU A 292 -26.38 -36.88 -11.32
C LEU A 292 -25.61 -37.96 -10.59
N ARG A 293 -25.74 -39.20 -11.05
CA ARG A 293 -24.89 -40.30 -10.61
C ARG A 293 -24.38 -41.03 -11.83
N ASN A 294 -23.07 -41.00 -12.05
CA ASN A 294 -22.43 -41.52 -13.25
C ASN A 294 -23.11 -40.97 -14.54
N GLY A 295 -23.37 -39.66 -14.55
CA GLY A 295 -24.02 -38.94 -15.65
C GLY A 295 -25.51 -39.22 -15.87
N LYS A 296 -26.18 -39.99 -15.01
CA LYS A 296 -27.60 -40.33 -15.14
C LYS A 296 -28.46 -39.58 -14.13
N VAL A 297 -29.63 -39.15 -14.58
CA VAL A 297 -30.68 -38.53 -13.76
C VAL A 297 -31.63 -39.60 -13.24
N ASN A 298 -32.11 -39.46 -12.00
CA ASN A 298 -33.10 -40.39 -11.44
C ASN A 298 -34.54 -40.09 -11.89
N ASP A 299 -35.06 -38.84 -11.81
CA ASP A 299 -36.45 -38.52 -12.22
C ASP A 299 -36.70 -37.06 -12.69
N SER A 300 -36.01 -36.06 -12.12
CA SER A 300 -36.29 -34.62 -12.36
C SER A 300 -35.01 -33.80 -12.54
N CYS A 301 -35.04 -32.82 -13.44
CA CYS A 301 -33.95 -31.87 -13.65
C CYS A 301 -34.25 -30.51 -13.02
N TYR A 302 -33.19 -29.86 -12.52
CA TYR A 302 -33.22 -28.57 -11.83
C TYR A 302 -32.43 -27.54 -12.63
N SER A 303 -32.84 -26.28 -12.59
CA SER A 303 -32.17 -25.16 -13.27
C SER A 303 -32.06 -23.94 -12.37
N GLY A 304 -31.12 -23.04 -12.69
CA GLY A 304 -30.96 -21.77 -11.98
C GLY A 304 -29.87 -21.74 -10.91
N LEU A 305 -29.14 -22.84 -10.70
CA LEU A 305 -27.92 -22.85 -9.86
C LEU A 305 -26.78 -22.03 -10.51
N ASP A 306 -26.84 -21.84 -11.83
CA ASP A 306 -25.93 -21.02 -12.63
C ASP A 306 -26.26 -19.53 -12.57
N ASN A 307 -26.70 -19.01 -11.41
CA ASN A 307 -26.96 -17.59 -11.21
C ASN A 307 -25.71 -16.77 -11.60
N ALA A 308 -25.89 -15.70 -12.39
CA ALA A 308 -24.80 -14.91 -12.94
C ALA A 308 -23.88 -14.32 -11.85
N GLY A 309 -24.47 -13.85 -10.76
CA GLY A 309 -23.75 -13.37 -9.57
C GLY A 309 -22.95 -14.46 -8.89
N PHE A 310 -23.54 -15.63 -8.69
CA PHE A 310 -22.87 -16.78 -8.07
C PHE A 310 -21.70 -17.32 -8.92
N VAL A 311 -21.84 -17.34 -10.24
CA VAL A 311 -20.76 -17.75 -11.16
C VAL A 311 -19.63 -16.70 -11.19
N MET A 312 -19.95 -15.39 -11.22
CA MET A 312 -18.94 -14.32 -11.02
C MET A 312 -18.25 -14.44 -9.65
N GLY A 313 -19.02 -14.75 -8.60
CA GLY A 313 -18.54 -15.00 -7.26
C GLY A 313 -17.57 -16.17 -7.21
N SER A 314 -17.92 -17.30 -7.82
CA SER A 314 -17.10 -18.53 -7.89
C SER A 314 -15.74 -18.28 -8.55
N SER A 315 -15.69 -17.40 -9.54
CA SER A 315 -14.46 -16.96 -10.22
C SER A 315 -13.62 -15.97 -9.39
N SER A 316 -14.15 -15.50 -8.25
CA SER A 316 -13.54 -14.48 -7.39
C SER A 316 -13.61 -14.78 -5.88
N SER A 317 -13.77 -16.05 -5.50
CA SER A 317 -13.93 -16.50 -4.11
C SER A 317 -12.60 -16.56 -3.32
N LEU A 318 -11.85 -15.46 -3.27
CA LEU A 318 -10.55 -15.34 -2.57
C LEU A 318 -10.69 -15.10 -1.05
N PHE A 319 -11.60 -15.82 -0.37
CA PHE A 319 -11.97 -15.55 1.04
C PHE A 319 -10.88 -15.90 2.07
N ASN A 320 -10.03 -16.86 1.75
CA ASN A 320 -8.90 -17.29 2.59
C ASN A 320 -7.95 -16.12 2.94
N GLN A 321 -7.88 -15.11 2.06
CA GLN A 321 -7.07 -13.90 2.21
C GLN A 321 -7.92 -12.69 2.66
N PHE A 322 -9.19 -12.61 2.25
CA PHE A 322 -10.09 -11.48 2.51
C PHE A 322 -10.73 -11.50 3.91
N VAL A 323 -11.15 -12.67 4.43
CA VAL A 323 -11.81 -12.78 5.75
C VAL A 323 -10.88 -12.42 6.91
N LEU A 324 -9.58 -12.67 6.75
CA LEU A 324 -8.53 -12.22 7.69
C LEU A 324 -8.42 -10.69 7.77
N GLN A 325 -8.97 -9.94 6.80
CA GLN A 325 -8.91 -8.49 6.73
C GLN A 325 -10.25 -7.80 7.06
N ILE A 326 -11.36 -8.53 7.25
CA ILE A 326 -12.66 -7.92 7.58
C ILE A 326 -12.60 -7.14 8.92
N ASN A 327 -11.85 -7.65 9.90
CA ASN A 327 -11.60 -6.95 11.16
C ASN A 327 -10.73 -5.67 11.01
N THR A 328 -10.12 -5.45 9.85
CA THR A 328 -9.27 -4.28 9.53
C THR A 328 -9.98 -3.22 8.66
N THR A 329 -11.23 -3.48 8.27
CA THR A 329 -12.07 -2.53 7.52
C THR A 329 -12.62 -1.42 8.45
N SER A 330 -12.63 -0.17 7.95
CA SER A 330 -13.12 1.06 8.64
C SER A 330 -14.66 1.15 8.68
N LEU A 331 -15.34 0.01 8.81
CA LEU A 331 -16.79 -0.03 8.92
C LEU A 331 -17.22 0.43 10.32
N SER A 332 -18.28 1.25 10.41
CA SER A 332 -18.84 1.70 11.69
C SER A 332 -19.29 0.50 12.55
N SER A 333 -19.30 0.64 13.87
CA SER A 333 -19.69 -0.43 14.81
C SER A 333 -21.08 -1.00 14.51
N THR A 334 -22.01 -0.16 14.04
CA THR A 334 -23.35 -0.55 13.58
C THR A 334 -23.29 -1.43 12.33
N ILE A 335 -22.47 -1.09 11.33
CA ILE A 335 -22.30 -1.89 10.11
C ILE A 335 -21.54 -3.19 10.40
N LYS A 336 -20.53 -3.15 11.29
CA LYS A 336 -19.85 -4.35 11.79
C LYS A 336 -20.81 -5.28 12.51
N SER A 337 -21.74 -4.76 13.31
CA SER A 337 -22.79 -5.55 13.97
C SER A 337 -23.78 -6.16 12.96
N ILE A 338 -24.20 -5.41 11.94
CA ILE A 338 -25.06 -5.89 10.85
C ILE A 338 -24.38 -7.05 10.11
N ILE A 339 -23.14 -6.85 9.66
CA ILE A 339 -22.34 -7.87 8.96
C ILE A 339 -22.08 -9.08 9.84
N THR A 340 -21.71 -8.89 11.12
CA THR A 340 -21.48 -10.00 12.06
C THR A 340 -22.76 -10.77 12.36
N SER A 341 -23.92 -10.11 12.37
CA SER A 341 -25.21 -10.76 12.59
C SER A 341 -25.64 -11.62 11.39
N PHE A 342 -25.33 -11.18 10.17
CA PHE A 342 -25.62 -11.93 8.94
C PHE A 342 -24.57 -13.03 8.66
N LEU A 343 -23.30 -12.83 9.01
CA LEU A 343 -22.24 -13.82 8.82
C LEU A 343 -22.21 -14.91 9.90
N LYS A 344 -22.81 -14.68 11.09
CA LYS A 344 -22.91 -15.69 12.16
C LYS A 344 -23.81 -16.88 11.82
N GLU A 345 -24.68 -16.78 10.82
CA GLU A 345 -25.46 -17.91 10.33
C GLU A 345 -24.65 -18.82 9.38
N VAL A 346 -23.45 -18.38 8.94
CA VAL A 346 -22.56 -19.00 7.94
C VAL A 346 -21.18 -19.36 8.56
N ASP A 347 -21.16 -19.85 9.80
CA ASP A 347 -19.92 -20.20 10.54
C ASP A 347 -19.85 -21.72 10.81
N LYS A 348 -19.56 -22.50 9.76
CA LYS A 348 -19.19 -23.93 9.84
C LYS A 348 -17.98 -24.23 8.95
N ASP A 349 -17.32 -25.38 9.20
CA ASP A 349 -16.10 -25.81 8.50
C ASP A 349 -16.29 -25.81 6.96
N GLU A 350 -15.44 -25.05 6.23
CA GLU A 350 -15.38 -24.88 4.75
C GLU A 350 -16.21 -23.79 4.06
N ASP A 351 -16.69 -22.75 4.75
CA ASP A 351 -17.50 -21.70 4.11
C ASP A 351 -16.75 -20.71 3.18
N ASP A 352 -15.44 -20.89 2.94
CA ASP A 352 -14.57 -20.01 2.13
C ASP A 352 -14.51 -20.38 0.62
N VAL A 353 -15.34 -21.31 0.14
CA VAL A 353 -15.43 -21.76 -1.27
C VAL A 353 -16.79 -21.46 -1.89
N ALA A 354 -16.91 -21.62 -3.20
CA ALA A 354 -18.17 -21.80 -3.88
C ALA A 354 -18.59 -23.28 -3.81
N ILE A 355 -19.79 -23.54 -3.31
CA ILE A 355 -20.34 -24.89 -3.14
C ILE A 355 -21.31 -25.23 -4.27
N TYR A 356 -20.94 -26.22 -5.08
CA TYR A 356 -21.81 -26.82 -6.10
C TYR A 356 -22.25 -28.21 -5.64
N GLN A 357 -23.43 -28.26 -5.05
CA GLN A 357 -24.09 -29.49 -4.61
C GLN A 357 -25.52 -29.52 -5.16
N PRO A 358 -25.93 -30.59 -5.86
CA PRO A 358 -25.16 -31.81 -6.15
C PRO A 358 -24.01 -31.56 -7.16
N ASN A 359 -22.89 -32.26 -6.96
CA ASN A 359 -21.77 -32.27 -7.90
C ASN A 359 -22.21 -32.95 -9.22
N PRO A 360 -22.18 -32.24 -10.37
CA PRO A 360 -22.60 -32.81 -11.65
C PRO A 360 -21.70 -33.96 -12.13
N PHE A 361 -20.48 -34.09 -11.59
CA PHE A 361 -19.50 -35.10 -11.96
C PHE A 361 -19.44 -36.29 -10.99
N PHE A 362 -20.41 -36.39 -10.08
CA PHE A 362 -20.42 -37.44 -9.07
C PHE A 362 -20.51 -38.85 -9.68
N GLN A 363 -19.57 -39.69 -9.27
CA GLN A 363 -19.34 -41.07 -9.68
C GLN A 363 -19.17 -41.30 -11.18
N THR A 364 -18.63 -40.31 -11.91
CA THR A 364 -18.17 -40.53 -13.29
C THR A 364 -16.80 -41.20 -13.30
N ASN A 365 -16.47 -41.91 -14.37
CA ASN A 365 -15.21 -42.63 -14.54
C ASN A 365 -14.35 -42.07 -15.68
N VAL A 366 -14.59 -40.81 -16.08
CA VAL A 366 -13.93 -40.14 -17.21
C VAL A 366 -12.61 -39.49 -16.76
N GLY A 367 -12.68 -38.65 -15.72
CA GLY A 367 -11.53 -37.95 -15.15
C GLY A 367 -10.65 -38.83 -14.27
N LYS A 368 -9.40 -38.40 -14.03
CA LYS A 368 -8.40 -39.10 -13.20
C LYS A 368 -8.44 -38.75 -11.71
N SER A 369 -9.22 -37.75 -11.31
CA SER A 369 -9.24 -37.25 -9.92
C SER A 369 -10.36 -37.89 -9.09
N ASP A 370 -9.98 -38.74 -8.15
CA ASP A 370 -10.92 -39.36 -7.21
C ASP A 370 -11.63 -38.32 -6.33
N HIS A 371 -10.97 -37.23 -5.95
CA HIS A 371 -11.57 -36.19 -5.10
C HIS A 371 -12.71 -35.43 -5.79
N LEU A 372 -12.65 -35.25 -7.12
CA LEU A 372 -13.71 -34.59 -7.88
C LEU A 372 -14.86 -35.55 -8.20
N ALA A 373 -14.56 -36.80 -8.54
CA ALA A 373 -15.58 -37.76 -8.94
C ALA A 373 -16.25 -38.49 -7.76
N GLN A 374 -15.59 -38.65 -6.61
CA GLN A 374 -16.14 -39.40 -5.47
C GLN A 374 -16.86 -38.55 -4.43
N ASN A 375 -16.87 -37.22 -4.57
CA ASN A 375 -17.55 -36.33 -3.65
C ASN A 375 -18.90 -35.85 -4.20
N GLU A 376 -19.92 -35.83 -3.35
CA GLU A 376 -21.27 -35.32 -3.69
C GLU A 376 -21.29 -33.80 -3.83
N THR A 377 -20.24 -33.12 -3.37
CA THR A 377 -20.06 -31.67 -3.42
C THR A 377 -18.79 -31.31 -4.19
N LEU A 378 -18.92 -30.36 -5.13
CA LEU A 378 -17.80 -29.76 -5.85
C LEU A 378 -17.50 -28.39 -5.23
N THR A 379 -16.28 -28.20 -4.74
CA THR A 379 -15.82 -26.95 -4.12
C THR A 379 -14.87 -26.20 -5.04
N ILE A 380 -15.13 -24.91 -5.24
CA ILE A 380 -14.46 -24.06 -6.24
C ILE A 380 -13.98 -22.75 -5.60
N VAL A 381 -12.83 -22.23 -6.02
CA VAL A 381 -12.23 -20.97 -5.56
C VAL A 381 -11.86 -20.05 -6.74
N ASP A 382 -11.36 -18.85 -6.44
CA ASP A 382 -10.86 -17.89 -7.43
C ASP A 382 -9.83 -18.54 -8.37
N GLY A 383 -10.00 -18.36 -9.68
CA GLY A 383 -9.16 -18.98 -10.71
C GLY A 383 -7.73 -18.44 -10.80
N GLY A 384 -7.37 -17.43 -10.01
CA GLY A 384 -6.00 -16.93 -9.89
C GLY A 384 -5.18 -17.60 -8.77
N GLU A 385 -5.79 -18.43 -7.90
CA GLU A 385 -5.13 -18.99 -6.72
C GLU A 385 -4.02 -20.00 -7.05
N ASP A 386 -4.08 -20.67 -8.20
CA ASP A 386 -3.00 -21.55 -8.65
C ASP A 386 -1.79 -20.82 -9.29
N GLY A 387 -1.86 -19.49 -9.37
CA GLY A 387 -0.86 -18.60 -9.94
C GLY A 387 -1.04 -18.32 -11.44
N GLN A 388 -1.99 -18.96 -12.13
CA GLN A 388 -2.32 -18.68 -13.52
C GLN A 388 -3.35 -17.54 -13.63
N ASN A 389 -2.98 -16.36 -13.13
CA ASN A 389 -3.89 -15.22 -12.98
C ASN A 389 -4.44 -14.63 -14.31
N ILE A 390 -4.00 -15.06 -15.50
CA ILE A 390 -4.58 -14.78 -16.82
C ILE A 390 -5.30 -16.05 -17.30
N PRO A 391 -6.60 -15.99 -17.70
CA PRO A 391 -7.40 -17.17 -18.06
C PRO A 391 -7.05 -17.73 -19.45
N LEU A 392 -5.84 -18.26 -19.61
CA LEU A 392 -5.32 -18.75 -20.89
C LEU A 392 -5.76 -20.17 -21.20
N ASN A 393 -5.92 -21.02 -20.19
CA ASN A 393 -6.20 -22.45 -20.38
C ASN A 393 -7.40 -22.74 -21.31
N PRO A 394 -8.55 -22.03 -21.20
CA PRO A 394 -9.66 -22.21 -22.14
C PRO A 394 -9.30 -21.90 -23.58
N LEU A 395 -8.43 -20.92 -23.81
CA LEU A 395 -8.13 -20.36 -25.14
C LEU A 395 -7.02 -21.13 -25.86
N ILE A 396 -6.21 -21.88 -25.13
CA ILE A 396 -5.11 -22.68 -25.71
C ILE A 396 -5.55 -24.12 -26.04
N GLN A 397 -6.83 -24.43 -25.85
CA GLN A 397 -7.39 -25.73 -26.17
C GLN A 397 -7.40 -25.95 -27.68
N PRO A 398 -6.77 -27.01 -28.20
CA PRO A 398 -6.72 -27.26 -29.64
C PRO A 398 -8.09 -27.38 -30.30
N VAL A 399 -9.10 -27.85 -29.56
CA VAL A 399 -10.48 -27.99 -30.05
C VAL A 399 -11.19 -26.66 -30.32
N ARG A 400 -10.67 -25.54 -29.78
CA ARG A 400 -11.17 -24.18 -30.08
C ARG A 400 -10.44 -23.50 -31.22
N ASP A 401 -9.32 -24.09 -31.63
CA ASP A 401 -8.59 -23.68 -32.83
C ASP A 401 -8.22 -22.18 -32.83
N VAL A 402 -7.84 -21.65 -31.66
CA VAL A 402 -7.49 -20.23 -31.50
C VAL A 402 -6.12 -19.97 -32.15
N ASP A 403 -6.06 -18.97 -33.02
CA ASP A 403 -4.85 -18.60 -33.74
C ASP A 403 -3.97 -17.62 -32.96
N VAL A 404 -4.62 -16.67 -32.30
CA VAL A 404 -3.95 -15.63 -31.52
C VAL A 404 -4.72 -15.32 -30.24
N ILE A 405 -3.98 -15.10 -29.16
CA ILE A 405 -4.54 -14.68 -27.87
C ILE A 405 -3.96 -13.32 -27.50
N PHE A 406 -4.81 -12.35 -27.23
CA PHE A 406 -4.45 -11.09 -26.59
C PHE A 406 -4.61 -11.24 -25.08
N ALA A 407 -3.47 -11.38 -24.39
CA ALA A 407 -3.40 -11.62 -22.96
C ALA A 407 -3.11 -10.31 -22.22
N PHE A 408 -4.11 -9.80 -21.50
CA PHE A 408 -4.03 -8.57 -20.72
C PHE A 408 -3.77 -8.87 -19.25
N ASP A 409 -2.57 -8.53 -18.81
CA ASP A 409 -2.08 -8.84 -17.47
C ASP A 409 -2.16 -7.62 -16.56
N ASN A 410 -3.04 -7.68 -15.57
CA ASN A 410 -3.28 -6.67 -14.55
C ASN A 410 -3.00 -7.21 -13.13
N SER A 411 -2.17 -8.27 -13.06
CA SER A 411 -1.77 -8.95 -11.84
C SER A 411 -1.03 -8.04 -10.86
N ALA A 412 -1.13 -8.37 -9.57
CA ALA A 412 -0.35 -7.73 -8.51
C ALA A 412 0.83 -8.62 -8.09
N ASP A 413 1.79 -8.81 -8.98
CA ASP A 413 2.91 -9.72 -8.74
C ASP A 413 4.00 -9.07 -7.88
N HIS A 414 4.54 -7.93 -8.33
CA HIS A 414 5.61 -7.20 -7.64
C HIS A 414 5.28 -5.71 -7.58
N ASN A 415 5.19 -5.13 -6.38
CA ASN A 415 4.71 -3.75 -6.17
C ASN A 415 3.34 -3.45 -6.82
N ASN A 416 2.46 -4.46 -6.88
CA ASN A 416 1.17 -4.45 -7.58
C ASN A 416 1.26 -4.25 -9.11
N TRP A 417 2.42 -4.55 -9.72
CA TRP A 417 2.60 -4.58 -11.18
C TRP A 417 2.82 -6.02 -11.67
N PRO A 418 2.44 -6.33 -12.92
CA PRO A 418 2.72 -7.62 -13.53
C PRO A 418 4.22 -7.81 -13.82
N ASN A 419 4.72 -9.03 -13.59
CA ASN A 419 6.12 -9.40 -13.88
C ASN A 419 6.26 -10.61 -14.81
N GLY A 420 5.17 -11.07 -15.43
CA GLY A 420 5.14 -12.27 -16.29
C GLY A 420 4.96 -13.59 -15.52
N ASN A 421 4.75 -13.56 -14.21
CA ASN A 421 4.54 -14.76 -13.39
C ASN A 421 3.38 -15.61 -13.91
N SER A 422 2.24 -15.01 -14.28
CA SER A 422 1.09 -15.77 -14.80
C SER A 422 1.39 -16.55 -16.08
N LEU A 423 2.13 -15.96 -17.03
CA LEU A 423 2.58 -16.66 -18.23
C LEU A 423 3.55 -17.79 -17.89
N THR A 424 4.46 -17.54 -16.94
CA THR A 424 5.42 -18.55 -16.47
C THR A 424 4.70 -19.76 -15.85
N LYS A 425 3.64 -19.52 -15.06
CA LYS A 425 2.82 -20.59 -14.46
C LYS A 425 2.04 -21.36 -15.53
N THR A 426 1.42 -20.68 -16.49
CA THR A 426 0.72 -21.35 -17.60
C THR A 426 1.68 -22.21 -18.42
N TYR A 427 2.87 -21.69 -18.74
CA TYR A 427 3.92 -22.44 -19.42
C TYR A 427 4.36 -23.67 -18.62
N ALA A 428 4.56 -23.55 -17.31
CA ALA A 428 4.97 -24.67 -16.46
C ALA A 428 3.88 -25.76 -16.34
N ARG A 429 2.60 -25.37 -16.37
CA ARG A 429 1.47 -26.31 -16.28
C ARG A 429 1.43 -27.33 -17.41
N GLN A 430 1.86 -26.96 -18.63
CA GLN A 430 1.81 -27.88 -19.77
C GLN A 430 2.61 -29.18 -19.55
N PHE A 431 3.59 -29.15 -18.64
CA PHE A 431 4.43 -30.30 -18.31
C PHE A 431 3.88 -31.17 -17.17
N THR A 432 2.73 -30.80 -16.59
CA THR A 432 2.08 -31.57 -15.54
C THR A 432 1.08 -32.57 -16.12
N PRO A 433 0.75 -33.66 -15.40
CA PRO A 433 -0.29 -34.60 -15.85
C PRO A 433 -1.67 -33.95 -16.05
N THR A 434 -1.96 -32.87 -15.30
CA THR A 434 -3.25 -32.16 -15.35
C THR A 434 -3.40 -31.36 -16.65
N GLY A 435 -2.32 -30.75 -17.15
CA GLY A 435 -2.33 -29.94 -18.38
C GLY A 435 -2.69 -30.70 -19.67
N ASN A 436 -2.86 -32.02 -19.59
CA ASN A 436 -3.38 -32.90 -20.65
C ASN A 436 -2.65 -32.76 -22.00
N GLY A 437 -1.36 -32.42 -21.93
CA GLY A 437 -0.52 -32.18 -23.10
C GLY A 437 -0.77 -30.85 -23.80
N THR A 438 -1.71 -30.00 -23.39
CA THR A 438 -2.01 -28.69 -24.01
C THR A 438 -0.73 -27.87 -24.18
N ILE A 439 -0.41 -27.44 -25.40
CA ILE A 439 0.86 -26.76 -25.67
C ILE A 439 0.73 -25.27 -25.45
N PHE A 440 1.75 -24.70 -24.82
CA PHE A 440 1.87 -23.26 -24.63
C PHE A 440 3.24 -22.80 -25.15
N PRO A 441 3.33 -21.66 -25.87
CA PRO A 441 4.60 -21.17 -26.38
C PRO A 441 5.68 -21.05 -25.31
N HIS A 442 6.95 -21.09 -25.71
CA HIS A 442 8.05 -20.81 -24.79
C HIS A 442 7.90 -19.44 -24.13
N VAL A 443 8.10 -19.41 -22.82
CA VAL A 443 8.03 -18.24 -21.96
C VAL A 443 9.24 -18.26 -21.04
N PRO A 444 9.97 -17.15 -20.87
CA PRO A 444 11.12 -17.10 -19.98
C PRO A 444 10.72 -16.98 -18.51
N ASP A 445 11.69 -17.03 -17.61
CA ASP A 445 11.48 -16.76 -16.18
C ASP A 445 11.15 -15.27 -15.91
N THR A 446 10.64 -14.99 -14.71
CA THR A 446 10.19 -13.64 -14.31
C THR A 446 11.32 -12.61 -14.24
N ASP A 447 12.56 -13.04 -13.93
CA ASP A 447 13.70 -12.11 -13.94
C ASP A 447 14.01 -11.68 -15.38
N THR A 448 14.01 -12.63 -16.32
CA THR A 448 14.16 -12.35 -17.75
C THR A 448 13.05 -11.42 -18.27
N PHE A 449 11.79 -11.61 -17.84
CA PHE A 449 10.69 -10.70 -18.20
C PHE A 449 10.99 -9.24 -17.86
N ILE A 450 11.50 -9.01 -16.64
CA ILE A 450 11.83 -7.68 -16.15
C ILE A 450 13.09 -7.17 -16.85
N ASN A 451 14.16 -7.97 -16.86
CA ASN A 451 15.47 -7.59 -17.39
C ASN A 451 15.44 -7.24 -18.88
N LEU A 452 14.64 -7.96 -19.67
CA LEU A 452 14.48 -7.72 -21.11
C LEU A 452 13.32 -6.76 -21.44
N ASN A 453 12.71 -6.12 -20.43
CA ASN A 453 11.60 -5.17 -20.59
C ASN A 453 10.39 -5.77 -21.35
N LEU A 454 10.13 -7.07 -21.19
CA LEU A 454 9.00 -7.74 -21.86
C LEU A 454 7.63 -7.27 -21.34
N THR A 455 7.61 -6.60 -20.17
CA THR A 455 6.43 -5.94 -19.59
C THR A 455 6.29 -4.47 -20.02
N ALA A 456 7.33 -3.86 -20.63
CA ALA A 456 7.30 -2.45 -21.03
C ALA A 456 6.55 -2.22 -22.35
N LYS A 457 6.35 -3.26 -23.15
CA LYS A 457 5.54 -3.18 -24.38
C LYS A 457 4.82 -4.50 -24.63
N PRO A 458 3.80 -4.51 -25.50
CA PRO A 458 3.25 -5.77 -25.98
C PRO A 458 4.38 -6.68 -26.46
N THR A 459 4.36 -7.95 -26.07
CA THR A 459 5.38 -8.93 -26.44
C THR A 459 4.70 -10.13 -27.06
N PHE A 460 5.19 -10.58 -28.22
CA PHE A 460 4.66 -11.73 -28.92
C PHE A 460 5.45 -12.98 -28.51
N PHE A 461 4.75 -14.01 -28.08
CA PHE A 461 5.29 -15.33 -27.77
C PHE A 461 4.78 -16.36 -28.78
N GLY A 462 5.64 -17.30 -29.17
CA GLY A 462 5.30 -18.34 -30.15
C GLY A 462 5.28 -17.85 -31.60
N CYS A 463 6.05 -16.82 -31.92
CA CYS A 463 6.00 -16.12 -33.21
C CYS A 463 6.25 -17.00 -34.45
N ASP A 464 7.11 -18.01 -34.33
CA ASP A 464 7.28 -19.07 -35.33
C ASP A 464 6.83 -20.39 -34.74
N ALA A 465 5.74 -20.95 -35.27
CA ALA A 465 5.21 -22.22 -34.80
C ALA A 465 6.28 -23.31 -34.88
N ARG A 466 7.12 -23.33 -35.93
CA ARG A 466 8.10 -24.42 -36.17
C ARG A 466 9.09 -24.59 -35.01
N ASN A 467 9.37 -23.52 -34.28
CA ASN A 467 10.26 -23.55 -33.10
C ASN A 467 9.64 -24.29 -31.90
N LEU A 468 8.33 -24.52 -31.90
CA LEU A 468 7.62 -25.24 -30.85
C LEU A 468 7.64 -26.77 -31.06
N SER A 469 8.27 -27.27 -32.13
CA SER A 469 8.33 -28.71 -32.45
C SER A 469 8.89 -29.58 -31.32
N SER A 470 9.78 -29.03 -30.50
CA SER A 470 10.34 -29.69 -29.31
C SER A 470 9.29 -30.00 -28.24
N LEU A 471 8.29 -29.13 -28.08
CA LEU A 471 7.17 -29.30 -27.14
C LEU A 471 6.23 -30.44 -27.59
N PHE A 472 6.13 -30.68 -28.90
CA PHE A 472 5.36 -31.80 -29.46
C PHE A 472 6.04 -33.16 -29.27
N GLN A 473 7.39 -33.22 -29.36
CA GLN A 473 8.14 -34.48 -29.20
C GLN A 473 8.10 -35.03 -27.78
N GLN A 474 7.94 -34.18 -26.77
CA GLN A 474 7.86 -34.58 -25.37
C GLN A 474 6.53 -35.26 -24.99
N ARG A 475 5.54 -35.31 -25.90
CA ARG A 475 4.18 -35.70 -25.54
C ARG A 475 3.93 -37.18 -25.26
N ASN A 476 4.68 -38.18 -25.79
CA ASN A 476 4.37 -39.62 -25.59
C ASN A 476 2.85 -39.98 -25.67
N ILE A 477 2.05 -39.21 -26.43
CA ILE A 477 0.60 -39.38 -26.53
C ILE A 477 0.31 -40.14 -27.81
N SER A 478 -0.14 -41.38 -27.65
CA SER A 478 -0.78 -42.19 -28.69
C SER A 478 -2.29 -42.04 -28.53
N PHE A 479 -2.92 -41.10 -29.24
CA PHE A 479 -4.35 -41.18 -29.55
C PHE A 479 -4.52 -41.65 -30.99
N THR A 480 -5.31 -42.70 -31.14
CA THR A 480 -5.47 -43.52 -32.33
C THR A 480 -6.57 -43.02 -33.26
N ASN A 481 -6.27 -43.09 -34.56
CA ASN A 481 -7.13 -43.31 -35.73
C ASN A 481 -8.19 -42.24 -36.11
N ASP A 482 -7.98 -41.69 -37.30
CA ASP A 482 -8.85 -40.86 -38.17
C ASP A 482 -8.95 -39.34 -37.92
N SER A 483 -7.99 -38.61 -38.51
CA SER A 483 -8.19 -37.75 -39.71
C SER A 483 -7.63 -36.32 -39.71
N ASP A 484 -6.98 -35.85 -38.64
CA ASP A 484 -5.88 -34.88 -38.79
C ASP A 484 -4.97 -34.88 -37.54
N PRO A 485 -3.64 -35.09 -37.67
CA PRO A 485 -2.73 -35.05 -36.53
C PRO A 485 -2.55 -33.59 -36.06
N TYR A 486 -2.80 -33.31 -34.77
CA TYR A 486 -2.45 -32.03 -34.16
C TYR A 486 -1.04 -31.60 -34.58
N THR A 487 -0.94 -30.42 -35.17
CA THR A 487 0.29 -29.86 -35.70
C THR A 487 0.82 -28.76 -34.80
N VAL A 488 2.05 -28.37 -35.06
CA VAL A 488 2.69 -27.24 -34.38
C VAL A 488 1.95 -25.90 -34.58
N TYR A 489 1.14 -25.81 -35.63
CA TYR A 489 0.35 -24.63 -35.98
C TYR A 489 -0.97 -24.52 -35.22
N ASP A 490 -1.32 -25.51 -34.39
CA ASP A 490 -2.51 -25.47 -33.53
C ASP A 490 -2.21 -24.80 -32.18
N SER A 491 -0.94 -24.45 -31.92
CA SER A 491 -0.57 -23.61 -30.77
C SER A 491 -0.82 -22.14 -31.11
N PRO A 492 -1.59 -21.38 -30.32
CA PRO A 492 -1.79 -19.95 -30.59
C PRO A 492 -0.49 -19.14 -30.49
N LEU A 493 -0.44 -18.01 -31.19
CA LEU A 493 0.49 -16.92 -30.89
C LEU A 493 -0.09 -16.12 -29.72
N VAL A 494 0.74 -15.75 -28.74
CA VAL A 494 0.28 -14.96 -27.58
C VAL A 494 0.82 -13.54 -27.66
N VAL A 495 -0.07 -12.56 -27.75
CA VAL A 495 0.22 -11.13 -27.62
C VAL A 495 0.02 -10.74 -26.16
N TYR A 496 1.10 -10.71 -25.39
CA TYR A 496 1.10 -10.36 -23.98
C TYR A 496 1.19 -8.85 -23.80
N THR A 497 0.27 -8.26 -23.03
CA THR A 497 0.25 -6.84 -22.70
C THR A 497 0.13 -6.66 -21.18
N ALA A 498 1.21 -6.19 -20.55
CA ALA A 498 1.23 -5.91 -19.12
C ALA A 498 0.68 -4.51 -18.80
N ASN A 499 -0.06 -4.42 -17.69
CA ASN A 499 -0.45 -3.17 -17.06
C ASN A 499 0.80 -2.33 -16.71
N ARG A 500 0.75 -1.05 -17.02
CA ARG A 500 1.81 -0.07 -16.76
C ARG A 500 1.25 1.36 -16.75
N PRO A 501 1.94 2.33 -16.13
CA PRO A 501 1.46 3.71 -16.08
C PRO A 501 1.89 4.49 -17.33
N PHE A 502 0.92 4.92 -18.15
CA PHE A 502 1.07 5.92 -19.22
C PHE A 502 0.51 7.28 -18.80
N SER A 503 -0.72 7.30 -18.27
CA SER A 503 -1.38 8.52 -17.78
C SER A 503 -1.82 8.42 -16.33
N TYR A 504 -1.86 7.21 -15.74
CA TYR A 504 -2.30 7.01 -14.36
C TYR A 504 -1.58 5.81 -13.72
N TRP A 505 -1.26 5.92 -12.44
CA TRP A 505 -0.68 4.83 -11.66
C TRP A 505 -1.78 3.88 -11.22
N THR A 506 -1.92 2.77 -11.93
CA THR A 506 -3.00 1.80 -11.72
C THR A 506 -2.64 0.70 -10.72
N ASN A 507 -1.50 0.75 -10.02
CA ASN A 507 -1.03 -0.29 -9.09
C ASN A 507 -1.70 -0.24 -7.70
N THR A 508 -3.02 -0.08 -7.69
CA THR A 508 -3.84 -0.10 -6.48
C THR A 508 -3.91 -1.51 -5.88
N SER A 509 -4.16 -1.62 -4.57
CA SER A 509 -4.33 -2.92 -3.91
C SER A 509 -5.49 -3.70 -4.51
N THR A 510 -5.34 -5.03 -4.64
CA THR A 510 -6.42 -5.96 -5.03
C THR A 510 -7.63 -5.85 -4.10
N PHE A 511 -7.42 -5.46 -2.84
CA PHE A 511 -8.46 -5.31 -1.81
C PHE A 511 -9.01 -3.88 -1.68
N LYS A 512 -8.62 -2.94 -2.56
CA LYS A 512 -9.28 -1.63 -2.62
C LYS A 512 -10.67 -1.81 -3.24
N LEU A 513 -11.71 -1.62 -2.44
CA LEU A 513 -13.11 -1.89 -2.80
C LEU A 513 -13.94 -0.65 -3.17
N SER A 514 -13.36 0.55 -3.15
CA SER A 514 -14.03 1.78 -3.55
C SER A 514 -13.09 2.69 -4.36
N TYR A 515 -13.65 3.40 -5.34
CA TYR A 515 -12.96 4.29 -6.27
C TYR A 515 -13.83 5.53 -6.51
N LYS A 516 -13.22 6.73 -6.43
CA LYS A 516 -13.86 7.97 -6.90
C LYS A 516 -14.06 7.86 -8.43
N ASP A 517 -15.08 8.50 -9.01
CA ASP A 517 -15.34 8.44 -10.46
C ASP A 517 -14.14 8.93 -11.28
N SER A 518 -13.42 9.95 -10.80
CA SER A 518 -12.21 10.49 -11.43
C SER A 518 -11.08 9.47 -11.45
N GLU A 519 -10.86 8.75 -10.34
CA GLU A 519 -9.88 7.66 -10.25
C GLU A 519 -10.28 6.50 -11.17
N ARG A 520 -11.53 6.04 -11.09
CA ARG A 520 -12.09 4.99 -11.95
C ARG A 520 -11.85 5.29 -13.43
N ASN A 521 -12.22 6.49 -13.87
CA ASN A 521 -12.09 6.93 -15.25
C ASN A 521 -10.61 7.08 -15.67
N SER A 522 -9.72 7.49 -14.75
CA SER A 522 -8.28 7.61 -15.03
C SER A 522 -7.61 6.24 -15.19
N ILE A 523 -8.00 5.24 -14.39
CA ILE A 523 -7.53 3.85 -14.56
C ILE A 523 -8.02 3.28 -15.90
N ILE A 524 -9.28 3.50 -16.26
CA ILE A 524 -9.83 3.08 -17.57
C ILE A 524 -9.06 3.76 -18.70
N ARG A 525 -8.78 5.07 -18.61
CA ARG A 525 -7.99 5.79 -19.62
C ARG A 525 -6.58 5.21 -19.74
N ASN A 526 -5.92 4.92 -18.63
CA ASN A 526 -4.59 4.32 -18.64
C ASN A 526 -4.62 2.94 -19.32
N GLY A 527 -5.60 2.09 -19.01
CA GLY A 527 -5.78 0.79 -19.67
C GLY A 527 -5.95 0.92 -21.20
N PHE A 528 -6.70 1.94 -21.65
CA PHE A 528 -6.83 2.25 -23.07
C PHE A 528 -5.47 2.58 -23.70
N GLU A 529 -4.69 3.45 -23.05
CA GLU A 529 -3.36 3.84 -23.50
C GLU A 529 -2.38 2.66 -23.49
N VAL A 530 -2.51 1.72 -22.55
CA VAL A 530 -1.71 0.49 -22.49
C VAL A 530 -1.94 -0.38 -23.73
N ALA A 531 -3.20 -0.70 -24.06
CA ALA A 531 -3.53 -1.54 -25.20
C ALA A 531 -3.33 -0.83 -26.56
N SER A 532 -3.49 0.49 -26.60
CA SER A 532 -3.37 1.31 -27.82
C SER A 532 -1.96 1.86 -28.06
N ARG A 533 -0.96 1.54 -27.23
CA ARG A 533 0.38 2.13 -27.33
C ARG A 533 0.34 3.67 -27.27
N LYS A 534 -0.30 4.20 -26.23
CA LYS A 534 -0.54 5.63 -25.95
C LYS A 534 -1.28 6.30 -27.10
N ASN A 535 -2.43 5.76 -27.46
CA ASN A 535 -3.30 6.25 -28.53
C ASN A 535 -2.59 6.29 -29.90
N LEU A 536 -1.82 5.23 -30.19
CA LEU A 536 -0.99 5.05 -31.38
C LEU A 536 0.17 6.06 -31.52
N THR A 537 0.46 6.87 -30.49
CA THR A 537 1.53 7.88 -30.57
C THR A 537 2.92 7.28 -30.46
N LEU A 538 3.07 6.16 -29.75
CA LEU A 538 4.36 5.49 -29.58
C LEU A 538 4.70 4.58 -30.76
N ASP A 539 3.67 4.00 -31.39
CA ASP A 539 3.84 3.20 -32.59
C ASP A 539 2.58 3.34 -33.47
N PRO A 540 2.63 4.20 -34.50
CA PRO A 540 1.55 4.35 -35.46
C PRO A 540 1.29 3.08 -36.30
N GLU A 541 2.28 2.17 -36.42
CA GLU A 541 2.13 0.88 -37.09
C GLU A 541 1.60 -0.21 -36.14
N TRP A 542 1.34 0.09 -34.87
CA TRP A 542 0.83 -0.89 -33.91
C TRP A 542 -0.39 -1.68 -34.40
N PRO A 543 -1.43 -1.05 -35.00
CA PRO A 543 -2.56 -1.78 -35.56
C PRO A 543 -2.16 -2.77 -36.66
N ALA A 544 -1.19 -2.41 -37.51
CA ALA A 544 -0.64 -3.31 -38.53
C ALA A 544 0.10 -4.49 -37.89
N CYS A 545 0.88 -4.26 -36.84
CA CYS A 545 1.57 -5.32 -36.12
C CYS A 545 0.61 -6.28 -35.42
N VAL A 546 -0.50 -5.77 -34.89
CA VAL A 546 -1.62 -6.57 -34.40
C VAL A 546 -2.25 -7.38 -35.54
N GLY A 547 -2.49 -6.76 -36.71
CA GLY A 547 -2.95 -7.45 -37.92
C GLY A 547 -2.03 -8.61 -38.34
N CYS A 548 -0.72 -8.36 -38.36
CA CYS A 548 0.31 -9.36 -38.66
C CYS A 548 0.33 -10.51 -37.64
N ALA A 549 0.09 -10.23 -36.35
CA ALA A 549 0.00 -11.26 -35.33
C ALA A 549 -1.24 -12.16 -35.54
N ILE A 550 -2.38 -11.55 -35.89
CA ILE A 550 -3.66 -12.25 -36.13
C ILE A 550 -3.55 -13.24 -37.29
N ILE A 551 -2.97 -12.81 -38.42
CA ILE A 551 -2.89 -13.66 -39.63
C ILE A 551 -1.77 -14.68 -39.58
N ARG A 552 -0.88 -14.63 -38.58
CA ARG A 552 0.38 -15.40 -38.60
C ARG A 552 0.16 -16.90 -38.69
N ARG A 553 -0.73 -17.46 -37.87
CA ARG A 553 -1.00 -18.90 -37.88
C ARG A 553 -1.64 -19.35 -39.19
N HIS A 554 -2.49 -18.53 -39.79
CA HIS A 554 -3.04 -18.80 -41.11
C HIS A 554 -1.92 -18.91 -42.17
N GLN A 555 -1.04 -17.91 -42.25
CA GLN A 555 0.09 -17.91 -43.18
C GLN A 555 0.98 -19.15 -43.01
N GLU A 556 1.30 -19.49 -41.76
CA GLU A 556 2.14 -20.65 -41.47
C GLU A 556 1.53 -21.98 -41.90
N ARG A 557 0.21 -22.17 -41.71
CA ARG A 557 -0.50 -23.38 -42.17
C ARG A 557 -0.50 -23.51 -43.69
N ASN A 558 -0.52 -22.39 -44.41
CA ASN A 558 -0.49 -22.36 -45.87
C ASN A 558 0.94 -22.37 -46.45
N GLY A 559 1.97 -22.34 -45.61
CA GLY A 559 3.36 -22.23 -46.06
C GLY A 559 3.71 -20.87 -46.67
N GLU A 560 2.97 -19.82 -46.31
CA GLU A 560 3.19 -18.45 -46.75
C GLU A 560 4.30 -17.78 -45.93
N GLU A 561 5.14 -17.00 -46.60
CA GLU A 561 6.13 -16.17 -45.93
C GLU A 561 5.51 -14.86 -45.45
N GLN A 562 6.04 -14.32 -44.35
CA GLN A 562 5.66 -12.97 -43.90
C GLN A 562 6.02 -11.93 -44.94
N THR A 563 5.14 -10.94 -45.08
CA THR A 563 5.43 -9.73 -45.84
C THR A 563 6.46 -8.86 -45.10
N GLU A 564 7.05 -7.89 -45.80
CA GLU A 564 8.09 -7.05 -45.21
C GLU A 564 7.55 -6.17 -44.06
N GLN A 565 6.30 -5.71 -44.13
CA GLN A 565 5.64 -5.01 -43.01
C GLN A 565 5.53 -5.94 -41.79
N CYS A 566 5.08 -7.19 -41.98
CA CYS A 566 4.95 -8.14 -40.90
C CYS A 566 6.28 -8.60 -40.32
N LYS A 567 7.33 -8.77 -41.14
CA LYS A 567 8.68 -9.05 -40.65
C LYS A 567 9.16 -7.97 -39.68
N ARG A 568 9.02 -6.68 -40.03
CA ARG A 568 9.39 -5.56 -39.14
C ARG A 568 8.60 -5.56 -37.83
N CYS A 569 7.31 -5.88 -37.89
CA CYS A 569 6.48 -5.99 -36.69
C CYS A 569 6.96 -7.11 -35.77
N PHE A 570 7.29 -8.27 -36.33
CA PHE A 570 7.80 -9.41 -35.57
C PHE A 570 9.20 -9.15 -35.03
N GLU A 571 10.10 -8.50 -35.77
CA GLU A 571 11.38 -8.04 -35.25
C GLU A 571 11.23 -7.09 -34.04
N ARG A 572 10.17 -6.28 -34.02
CA ARG A 572 9.92 -5.30 -32.96
C ARG A 572 9.30 -5.91 -31.71
N TYR A 573 8.38 -6.85 -31.87
CA TYR A 573 7.51 -7.33 -30.79
C TYR A 573 7.72 -8.78 -30.40
N CYS A 574 8.34 -9.59 -31.25
CA CYS A 574 8.62 -10.98 -30.92
C CYS A 574 9.74 -11.10 -29.90
N TRP A 575 9.51 -11.92 -28.87
CA TRP A 575 10.61 -12.38 -28.04
C TRP A 575 11.43 -13.43 -28.81
N ASP A 576 12.73 -13.19 -28.91
CA ASP A 576 13.68 -13.97 -29.72
C ASP A 576 14.24 -15.21 -29.02
N GLY A 577 13.82 -15.47 -27.77
CA GLY A 577 14.33 -16.56 -26.95
C GLY A 577 15.52 -16.20 -26.07
N SER A 578 15.95 -14.94 -26.05
CA SER A 578 17.01 -14.46 -25.16
C SER A 578 16.62 -14.58 -23.67
N LEU A 579 17.61 -14.89 -22.82
CA LEU A 579 17.43 -15.07 -21.38
C LEU A 579 18.39 -14.15 -20.61
N ASP A 580 17.88 -13.53 -19.55
CA ASP A 580 18.67 -12.79 -18.55
C ASP A 580 18.10 -13.09 -17.16
N ASN A 581 18.68 -14.09 -16.50
CA ASN A 581 18.24 -14.56 -15.19
C ASN A 581 18.98 -13.87 -14.02
N SER A 582 19.57 -12.69 -14.26
CA SER A 582 20.15 -11.89 -13.17
C SER A 582 19.06 -11.37 -12.23
N ASN A 583 19.31 -11.38 -10.92
CA ASN A 583 18.30 -10.97 -9.93
C ASN A 583 17.80 -9.54 -10.21
N ALA A 584 16.50 -9.41 -10.50
CA ALA A 584 15.90 -8.19 -11.03
C ALA A 584 15.28 -7.28 -9.95
N SER A 585 15.60 -7.47 -8.66
CA SER A 585 14.97 -6.86 -7.47
C SER A 585 14.93 -5.32 -7.38
N ALA A 586 15.35 -4.59 -8.43
CA ALA A 586 15.34 -3.13 -8.52
C ALA A 586 14.95 -2.54 -9.91
N LYS A 587 14.38 -3.30 -10.86
CA LYS A 587 14.32 -2.90 -12.31
C LYS A 587 12.95 -2.52 -12.92
N PHE A 588 11.96 -2.07 -12.15
CA PHE A 588 10.75 -1.48 -12.76
C PHE A 588 10.95 0.01 -13.09
N ASN A 589 11.27 0.32 -14.35
CA ASN A 589 11.37 1.70 -14.85
C ASN A 589 10.42 1.89 -16.05
N PHE A 590 9.38 2.70 -15.88
CA PHE A 590 8.33 2.91 -16.88
C PHE A 590 8.65 4.15 -17.72
N THR A 591 9.31 3.97 -18.88
CA THR A 591 9.50 5.05 -19.86
C THR A 591 8.45 4.99 -20.97
N ASP A 592 8.10 6.16 -21.52
CA ASP A 592 7.09 6.26 -22.58
C ASP A 592 7.45 5.44 -23.83
N GLN A 593 8.73 5.29 -24.18
CA GLN A 593 9.16 4.58 -25.39
C GLN A 593 9.32 3.05 -25.23
N GLY A 594 9.06 2.52 -24.03
CA GLY A 594 9.30 1.09 -23.77
C GLY A 594 10.79 0.69 -23.79
N SER A 595 11.71 1.65 -23.63
CA SER A 595 13.14 1.42 -23.42
C SER A 595 13.58 1.97 -22.06
N THR A 596 14.29 1.17 -21.26
CA THR A 596 14.96 1.65 -20.04
C THR A 596 16.13 2.56 -20.40
N SER A 597 15.86 3.83 -20.63
CA SER A 597 16.86 4.89 -20.67
C SER A 597 16.27 6.19 -20.13
N ALA A 598 16.85 6.66 -19.03
CA ALA A 598 16.56 7.95 -18.43
C ALA A 598 16.82 9.08 -19.43
N ASN A 599 16.00 10.14 -19.35
CA ASN A 599 15.99 11.36 -20.17
C ASN A 599 15.04 11.32 -21.36
N GLU A 600 13.82 11.81 -21.16
CA GLU A 600 13.23 12.86 -22.01
C GLU A 600 11.91 13.36 -21.40
N GLY A 601 11.96 14.57 -20.83
CA GLY A 601 10.78 15.35 -20.44
C GLY A 601 10.42 16.34 -21.54
N THR A 602 9.14 16.39 -21.93
CA THR A 602 8.65 17.31 -22.97
C THR A 602 7.74 18.41 -22.40
N LYS A 603 8.31 19.62 -22.41
CA LYS A 603 7.77 20.96 -22.72
C LYS A 603 6.30 21.06 -23.15
N VAL A 604 5.57 22.06 -22.61
CA VAL A 604 4.91 23.16 -23.36
C VAL A 604 4.84 24.44 -22.48
N SER A 605 5.19 25.58 -23.11
CA SER A 605 5.13 27.01 -22.73
C SER A 605 3.75 27.56 -22.29
N GLY A 606 3.55 28.69 -21.60
CA GLY A 606 4.39 29.77 -21.06
C GLY A 606 3.54 31.06 -20.80
N ALA A 607 3.97 31.90 -19.83
CA ALA A 607 3.52 33.26 -19.41
C ALA A 607 2.16 33.39 -18.66
N ASN A 608 2.00 34.08 -17.49
CA ASN A 608 2.70 35.21 -16.84
C ASN A 608 2.65 35.09 -15.29
N SER A 609 3.64 35.70 -14.64
CA SER A 609 4.10 35.56 -13.24
C SER A 609 3.21 36.08 -12.09
N MET A 610 3.13 35.30 -11.01
CA MET A 610 3.30 35.75 -9.62
C MET A 610 4.38 34.88 -8.93
N SER A 611 5.12 35.44 -7.99
CA SER A 611 6.42 34.91 -7.52
C SER A 611 6.27 33.75 -6.52
N PHE A 612 6.50 32.52 -6.97
CA PHE A 612 6.83 31.35 -6.13
C PHE A 612 8.33 31.10 -6.12
N SER A 613 8.88 30.72 -4.96
CA SER A 613 10.26 30.26 -4.84
C SER A 613 10.36 28.85 -5.41
N TRP A 614 11.09 28.71 -6.53
CA TRP A 614 11.38 27.43 -7.15
C TRP A 614 12.50 26.75 -6.35
N THR A 615 12.19 25.94 -5.34
CA THR A 615 13.22 25.49 -4.39
C THR A 615 14.00 24.26 -4.87
N LEU A 616 15.20 24.56 -5.38
CA LEU A 616 16.43 23.77 -5.19
C LEU A 616 17.21 24.27 -3.94
N CYS A 617 16.58 25.00 -3.00
CA CYS A 617 17.20 25.73 -1.88
C CYS A 617 16.32 25.71 -0.61
N ILE A 618 16.85 26.17 0.54
CA ILE A 618 16.05 26.56 1.73
C ILE A 618 15.39 27.93 1.53
N SER A 619 14.35 28.29 2.31
CA SER A 619 13.73 29.62 2.24
C SER A 619 14.71 30.76 2.60
N GLU A 620 14.46 31.95 2.05
CA GLU A 620 15.24 33.16 2.39
C GLU A 620 15.11 33.52 3.88
N ASN A 621 14.00 33.15 4.54
CA ASN A 621 13.83 33.34 5.98
C ASN A 621 14.73 32.40 6.77
N GLU A 622 14.77 31.10 6.43
CA GLU A 622 15.70 30.14 7.04
C GLU A 622 17.14 30.61 6.82
N LYS A 623 17.51 30.94 5.58
CA LYS A 623 18.85 31.44 5.22
C LYS A 623 19.24 32.72 5.97
N SER A 624 18.32 33.68 6.09
CA SER A 624 18.56 34.91 6.84
C SER A 624 18.74 34.63 8.32
N TRP A 625 17.94 33.74 8.90
CA TRP A 625 18.04 33.37 10.30
C TRP A 625 19.34 32.61 10.60
N LEU A 626 19.75 31.70 9.71
CA LEU A 626 21.01 30.96 9.81
C LEU A 626 22.21 31.90 9.88
N SER A 627 22.24 33.00 9.10
CA SER A 627 23.35 33.96 9.18
C SER A 627 23.56 34.59 10.57
N GLY A 628 22.49 34.67 11.37
CA GLY A 628 22.55 35.07 12.77
C GLY A 628 22.96 33.92 13.68
N ARG A 629 22.37 32.73 13.47
CA ARG A 629 22.71 31.51 14.21
C ARG A 629 24.18 31.12 14.05
N ASP A 630 24.75 31.24 12.87
CA ASP A 630 26.15 30.96 12.56
C ASP A 630 27.12 31.72 13.46
N LYS A 631 26.78 32.95 13.86
CA LYS A 631 27.62 33.73 14.77
C LYS A 631 27.64 33.09 16.16
N VAL A 632 26.47 32.64 16.62
CA VAL A 632 26.32 31.96 17.92
C VAL A 632 26.97 30.58 17.87
N THR A 633 26.73 29.79 16.82
CA THR A 633 27.26 28.43 16.72
C THR A 633 28.77 28.43 16.52
N ASN A 634 29.34 29.35 15.73
CA ASN A 634 30.80 29.44 15.59
C ASN A 634 31.49 29.72 16.93
N GLU A 635 30.96 30.65 17.74
CA GLU A 635 31.46 30.90 19.10
C GLU A 635 31.31 29.65 19.99
N LYS A 636 30.14 29.01 19.97
CA LYS A 636 29.84 27.83 20.79
C LYS A 636 30.62 26.58 20.37
N ILE A 637 30.96 26.42 19.09
CA ILE A 637 31.84 25.37 18.60
C ILE A 637 33.25 25.57 19.16
N VAL A 638 33.78 26.81 19.16
CA VAL A 638 35.09 27.10 19.78
C VAL A 638 35.07 26.77 21.28
N GLU A 639 34.02 27.16 22.00
CA GLU A 639 33.85 26.82 23.42
C GLU A 639 33.82 25.30 23.64
N PHE A 640 33.05 24.57 22.82
CA PHE A 640 32.97 23.12 22.88
C PHE A 640 34.31 22.44 22.58
N LEU A 641 35.04 22.88 21.54
CA LEU A 641 36.34 22.33 21.18
C LEU A 641 37.41 22.61 22.27
N LYS A 642 37.34 23.76 22.96
CA LYS A 642 38.17 24.03 24.14
C LYS A 642 37.82 23.10 25.29
N TYR A 643 36.53 22.89 25.55
CA TYR A 643 36.05 21.94 26.55
C TYR A 643 36.49 20.50 26.23
N ALA A 644 36.47 20.13 24.94
CA ALA A 644 36.86 18.84 24.43
C ALA A 644 38.37 18.54 24.54
N ASN A 645 39.18 19.53 24.93
CA ASN A 645 40.63 19.39 25.14
C ASN A 645 41.38 18.82 23.92
N MET A 646 41.15 19.44 22.76
CA MET A 646 41.81 19.09 21.49
C MET A 646 43.31 19.42 21.58
N THR A 647 44.19 18.42 21.44
CA THR A 647 45.63 18.58 21.74
C THR A 647 46.45 19.20 20.60
N ASP A 648 46.05 18.94 19.35
CA ASP A 648 46.81 19.28 18.14
C ASP A 648 45.99 20.12 17.14
N ILE A 649 44.88 20.69 17.61
CA ILE A 649 43.97 21.55 16.85
C ILE A 649 43.78 22.82 17.66
N ASP A 650 43.98 23.99 17.05
CA ASP A 650 43.59 25.26 17.66
C ASP A 650 42.07 25.45 17.48
N PRO A 651 41.27 25.44 18.55
CA PRO A 651 39.83 25.67 18.45
C PRO A 651 39.47 26.97 17.72
N GLU A 652 40.30 28.02 17.82
CA GLU A 652 40.03 29.34 17.24
C GLU A 652 39.98 29.31 15.70
N ASP A 653 40.68 28.36 15.06
CA ASP A 653 40.68 28.20 13.60
C ASP A 653 39.28 27.89 13.05
N TYR A 654 38.42 27.28 13.88
CA TYR A 654 37.09 26.83 13.49
C TYR A 654 35.99 27.87 13.79
N GLY A 655 36.31 28.96 14.49
CA GLY A 655 35.37 30.06 14.77
C GLY A 655 35.24 31.10 13.65
N ASN A 656 36.18 31.13 12.69
CA ASN A 656 36.26 32.13 11.62
C ASN A 656 36.42 31.50 10.22
N LEU A 657 35.75 30.38 9.98
CA LEU A 657 35.80 29.70 8.70
C LEU A 657 35.07 30.51 7.61
N ASN A 658 35.52 30.37 6.36
CA ASN A 658 34.79 30.91 5.19
C ASN A 658 33.39 30.29 5.03
N LYS A 659 33.17 29.13 5.64
CA LYS A 659 31.93 28.34 5.64
C LYS A 659 31.72 27.82 7.08
N SER A 660 30.65 28.27 7.73
CA SER A 660 30.29 27.84 9.09
C SER A 660 30.08 26.33 9.15
N ILE A 661 30.33 25.74 10.32
CA ILE A 661 30.05 24.31 10.54
C ILE A 661 28.61 24.16 11.01
N HIS A 662 27.83 23.31 10.33
CA HIS A 662 26.46 23.03 10.71
C HIS A 662 26.31 21.67 11.39
N ILE A 663 25.71 21.68 12.58
CA ILE A 663 25.46 20.47 13.39
C ILE A 663 23.95 20.22 13.45
N GLY A 664 23.52 18.99 13.10
CA GLY A 664 22.14 18.54 13.23
C GLY A 664 21.95 17.57 14.38
N LEU A 665 20.86 17.72 15.14
CA LEU A 665 20.42 16.77 16.16
C LEU A 665 19.11 16.11 15.73
N ALA A 666 19.01 14.77 15.77
CA ALA A 666 17.81 14.03 15.39
C ALA A 666 17.34 13.11 16.52
N PHE A 667 16.11 13.30 17.00
CA PHE A 667 15.50 12.50 18.07
C PHE A 667 14.38 11.62 17.53
N SER A 668 14.50 10.30 17.76
CA SER A 668 13.59 9.30 17.18
C SER A 668 12.18 9.28 17.76
N GLY A 669 11.28 8.57 17.08
CA GLY A 669 9.97 8.18 17.59
C GLY A 669 9.99 7.02 18.58
N GLY A 670 8.85 6.74 19.20
CA GLY A 670 8.70 5.70 20.24
C GLY A 670 7.95 6.14 21.50
N GLY A 671 7.00 7.08 21.36
CA GLY A 671 6.18 7.57 22.48
C GLY A 671 6.99 8.14 23.64
N TYR A 672 6.51 7.95 24.88
CA TYR A 672 7.18 8.46 26.07
C TYR A 672 8.58 7.89 26.30
N ARG A 673 8.84 6.65 25.88
CA ARG A 673 10.18 6.07 25.97
C ARG A 673 11.20 6.93 25.21
N ALA A 674 10.89 7.23 23.95
CA ALA A 674 11.76 8.02 23.10
C ALA A 674 11.88 9.46 23.60
N MET A 675 10.78 10.06 24.07
CA MET A 675 10.78 11.38 24.68
C MET A 675 11.70 11.47 25.90
N LEU A 676 11.55 10.55 26.86
CA LEU A 676 12.26 10.60 28.15
C LEU A 676 13.73 10.20 28.02
N ASN A 677 14.04 9.14 27.25
CA ASN A 677 15.44 8.78 27.03
C ASN A 677 16.14 9.84 26.16
N GLY A 678 15.43 10.38 25.15
CA GLY A 678 15.87 11.53 24.36
C GLY A 678 16.12 12.78 25.21
N ALA A 679 15.30 13.04 26.22
CA ALA A 679 15.48 14.16 27.16
C ALA A 679 16.79 14.02 27.94
N GLY A 680 17.11 12.81 28.38
CA GLY A 680 18.41 12.51 28.97
C GLY A 680 19.55 12.76 27.99
N GLN A 681 19.44 12.25 26.77
CA GLN A 681 20.44 12.42 25.71
C GLN A 681 20.66 13.91 25.41
N MET A 682 19.59 14.71 25.31
CA MET A 682 19.66 16.16 25.14
C MET A 682 20.29 16.85 26.35
N SER A 683 19.96 16.42 27.57
CA SER A 683 20.55 16.96 28.80
C SER A 683 22.06 16.79 28.83
N ALA A 684 22.59 15.69 28.28
CA ALA A 684 24.02 15.49 28.16
C ALA A 684 24.71 16.47 27.20
N LEU A 685 23.96 17.08 26.28
CA LEU A 685 24.47 18.07 25.33
C LEU A 685 24.32 19.52 25.83
N ASP A 686 23.41 19.74 26.78
CA ASP A 686 22.96 21.05 27.20
C ASP A 686 23.86 21.61 28.31
N GLU A 687 24.46 22.78 28.07
CA GLU A 687 25.30 23.46 29.09
C GLU A 687 24.50 23.89 30.33
N ARG A 688 23.16 23.89 30.28
CA ARG A 688 22.27 24.24 31.40
C ARG A 688 22.03 23.08 32.37
N THR A 689 22.54 21.88 32.07
CA THR A 689 22.38 20.70 32.94
C THR A 689 23.35 20.75 34.12
N ASN A 690 22.81 20.58 35.34
CA ASN A 690 23.58 20.68 36.56
C ASN A 690 24.29 19.36 36.88
N GLY A 691 25.59 19.43 37.10
CA GLY A 691 26.39 18.37 37.66
C GLY A 691 26.23 18.26 39.18
N PRO A 692 26.62 17.11 39.76
CA PRO A 692 26.39 16.80 41.18
C PRO A 692 27.07 17.74 42.19
N ASN A 693 27.99 18.62 41.75
CA ASN A 693 28.72 19.56 42.59
C ASN A 693 28.37 21.05 42.33
N GLY A 694 27.30 21.37 41.60
CA GLY A 694 26.86 22.75 41.37
C GLY A 694 27.61 23.50 40.25
N GLY A 695 28.15 22.78 39.27
CA GLY A 695 28.63 23.28 37.97
C GLY A 695 28.07 22.40 36.83
N ASN A 696 28.48 22.58 35.58
CA ASN A 696 27.92 21.80 34.46
C ASN A 696 28.17 20.28 34.61
N ALA A 697 27.23 19.45 34.18
CA ALA A 697 27.32 17.98 34.26
C ALA A 697 28.48 17.41 33.43
N SER A 698 28.98 16.21 33.73
CA SER A 698 30.08 15.61 32.94
C SER A 698 29.53 14.91 31.69
N GLY A 699 29.48 15.62 30.55
CA GLY A 699 28.91 15.12 29.30
C GLY A 699 29.50 15.78 28.04
N LEU A 700 28.64 16.17 27.11
CA LEU A 700 28.95 16.88 25.87
C LEU A 700 28.45 18.33 25.93
N ASN A 701 28.62 18.97 27.10
CA ASN A 701 28.05 20.29 27.40
C ASN A 701 28.35 21.33 26.34
N GLY A 702 27.35 22.11 25.97
CA GLY A 702 27.47 23.17 24.98
C GLY A 702 27.22 22.68 23.55
N LEU A 703 27.14 21.36 23.32
CA LEU A 703 26.85 20.83 21.99
C LEU A 703 25.43 21.20 21.52
N LEU A 704 24.44 21.23 22.43
CA LEU A 704 23.09 21.72 22.09
C LEU A 704 23.15 23.19 21.64
N GLN A 705 23.91 24.02 22.36
CA GLN A 705 24.09 25.43 22.05
C GLN A 705 24.87 25.63 20.73
N ALA A 706 25.83 24.76 20.44
CA ALA A 706 26.57 24.73 19.18
C ALA A 706 25.76 24.17 17.99
N SER A 707 24.58 23.58 18.23
CA SER A 707 23.81 22.91 17.18
C SER A 707 23.03 23.87 16.29
N THR A 708 23.05 23.67 14.98
CA THR A 708 22.32 24.50 14.02
C THR A 708 20.88 24.08 13.90
N TYR A 709 20.62 22.77 13.81
CA TYR A 709 19.31 22.19 13.59
C TYR A 709 18.94 21.18 14.68
N ILE A 710 17.65 21.10 15.01
CA ILE A 710 17.09 20.06 15.89
C ILE A 710 15.81 19.49 15.27
N ALA A 711 15.79 18.18 15.03
CA ALA A 711 14.69 17.48 14.40
C ALA A 711 14.07 16.42 15.33
N GLY A 712 12.74 16.32 15.30
CA GLY A 712 11.98 15.32 16.06
C GLY A 712 10.83 14.74 15.23
N LEU A 713 10.55 13.45 15.42
CA LEU A 713 9.32 12.80 14.93
C LEU A 713 8.67 11.99 16.05
N SER A 714 7.35 11.80 16.03
CA SER A 714 6.60 11.04 17.03
C SER A 714 6.97 11.43 18.48
N GLY A 715 7.31 10.50 19.36
CA GLY A 715 7.81 10.80 20.72
C GLY A 715 8.99 11.79 20.78
N GLY A 716 9.84 11.84 19.75
CA GLY A 716 10.90 12.84 19.61
C GLY A 716 10.36 14.24 19.32
N SER A 717 9.23 14.37 18.60
CA SER A 717 8.56 15.66 18.42
C SER A 717 7.92 16.17 19.71
N TRP A 718 7.51 15.29 20.63
CA TRP A 718 7.05 15.67 21.97
C TRP A 718 8.18 16.26 22.81
N LEU A 719 9.38 15.66 22.73
CA LEU A 719 10.57 16.20 23.39
C LEU A 719 10.93 17.58 22.84
N VAL A 720 11.14 17.67 21.53
CA VAL A 720 11.53 18.93 20.88
C VAL A 720 10.45 19.99 21.08
N GLY A 721 9.17 19.63 20.90
CA GLY A 721 8.04 20.54 21.08
C GLY A 721 7.85 21.02 22.50
N SER A 722 7.92 20.15 23.51
CA SER A 722 7.79 20.60 24.90
C SER A 722 8.91 21.54 25.35
N ILE A 723 10.09 21.46 24.73
CA ILE A 723 11.20 22.39 24.98
C ILE A 723 11.02 23.68 24.18
N VAL A 724 10.87 23.55 22.87
CA VAL A 724 10.78 24.66 21.91
C VAL A 724 9.51 25.47 22.08
N PHE A 725 8.41 24.89 22.59
CA PHE A 725 7.15 25.59 22.85
C PHE A 725 6.96 26.01 24.31
N ASN A 726 7.97 25.86 25.18
CA ASN A 726 7.99 26.48 26.50
C ASN A 726 9.21 27.41 26.68
N ASN A 727 9.36 28.37 25.77
CA ASN A 727 10.46 29.34 25.69
C ASN A 727 11.87 28.74 25.72
N PHE A 728 12.06 27.63 24.98
CA PHE A 728 13.32 26.88 24.97
C PHE A 728 13.78 26.50 26.38
N THR A 729 12.87 25.97 27.21
CA THR A 729 13.17 25.49 28.57
C THR A 729 14.25 24.38 28.55
N SER A 730 14.86 24.09 29.69
CA SER A 730 15.81 22.98 29.82
C SER A 730 15.13 21.74 30.40
N VAL A 731 15.60 20.55 30.02
CA VAL A 731 15.17 19.30 30.68
C VAL A 731 15.48 19.36 32.17
N GLN A 732 16.58 20.00 32.54
CA GLN A 732 16.98 20.21 33.93
C GLN A 732 15.92 20.99 34.72
N ASP A 733 15.34 22.05 34.16
CA ASP A 733 14.28 22.84 34.80
C ASP A 733 12.99 22.03 34.97
N ILE A 734 12.64 21.21 33.98
CA ILE A 734 11.47 20.32 34.04
C ILE A 734 11.66 19.28 35.15
N VAL A 735 12.79 18.59 35.19
CA VAL A 735 13.10 17.58 36.21
C VAL A 735 13.17 18.18 37.62
N ASN A 736 13.67 19.41 37.74
CA ASN A 736 13.68 20.15 39.00
C ASN A 736 12.30 20.66 39.44
N GLN A 737 11.25 20.40 38.65
CA GLN A 737 9.88 20.87 38.89
C GLN A 737 9.79 22.40 38.96
N ASN A 738 10.64 23.12 38.20
CA ASN A 738 10.52 24.56 38.01
C ASN A 738 9.35 24.90 37.05
N THR A 739 8.77 23.89 36.42
CA THR A 739 7.63 23.97 35.49
C THR A 739 6.64 22.86 35.78
N ASP A 740 5.34 23.10 35.56
CA ASP A 740 4.27 22.12 35.76
C ASP A 740 3.99 21.24 34.51
N ILE A 741 5.00 21.04 33.65
CA ILE A 741 4.94 20.16 32.47
C ILE A 741 5.61 18.80 32.76
N TRP A 742 5.25 17.76 32.00
CA TRP A 742 5.72 16.38 32.21
C TRP A 742 5.29 15.76 33.56
N ASP A 743 4.10 16.13 34.06
CA ASP A 743 3.37 15.31 35.03
C ASP A 743 2.81 14.09 34.28
N LEU A 744 3.54 12.98 34.37
CA LEU A 744 3.20 11.73 33.67
C LEU A 744 2.59 10.69 34.62
N LYS A 745 2.34 11.04 35.89
CA LYS A 745 1.84 10.09 36.90
C LYS A 745 0.46 9.55 36.54
N HIS A 746 -0.35 10.40 35.93
CA HIS A 746 -1.64 10.06 35.37
C HIS A 746 -1.54 10.00 33.86
N SER A 747 -2.19 9.00 33.25
CA SER A 747 -2.17 8.84 31.81
C SER A 747 -2.85 10.03 31.13
N ILE A 748 -2.41 10.36 29.91
CA ILE A 748 -3.06 11.37 29.05
C ILE A 748 -4.56 11.10 28.85
N VAL A 749 -5.00 9.83 28.91
CA VAL A 749 -6.42 9.44 28.82
C VAL A 749 -7.16 9.44 30.18
N ASP A 750 -6.42 9.46 31.30
CA ASP A 750 -6.96 9.51 32.67
C ASP A 750 -6.35 10.69 33.45
N TYR A 751 -6.38 11.89 32.84
CA TYR A 751 -5.65 13.08 33.27
C TYR A 751 -5.89 13.51 34.74
N GLY A 752 -7.08 13.25 35.28
CA GLY A 752 -7.44 13.58 36.67
C GLY A 752 -7.28 12.43 37.66
N GLY A 753 -7.01 11.21 37.22
CA GLY A 753 -7.05 10.02 38.07
C GLY A 753 -8.39 9.89 38.80
N LEU A 754 -8.34 9.74 40.13
CA LEU A 754 -9.56 9.70 40.97
C LEU A 754 -10.34 11.03 41.00
N ASN A 755 -9.77 12.14 40.52
CA ASN A 755 -10.43 13.44 40.46
C ASN A 755 -11.23 13.58 39.16
N VAL A 756 -12.42 12.99 39.15
CA VAL A 756 -13.36 13.03 38.02
C VAL A 756 -13.74 14.44 37.57
N VAL A 757 -13.69 15.45 38.45
CA VAL A 757 -13.97 16.85 38.09
C VAL A 757 -12.81 17.43 37.27
N LYS A 758 -11.56 17.10 37.62
CA LYS A 758 -10.37 17.48 36.84
C LYS A 758 -10.40 16.80 35.47
N THR A 759 -10.74 15.51 35.41
CA THR A 759 -10.90 14.75 34.15
C THR A 759 -12.02 15.33 33.27
N TYR A 760 -13.18 15.66 33.85
CA TYR A 760 -14.28 16.29 33.12
C TYR A 760 -13.89 17.65 32.53
N LYS A 761 -13.24 18.51 33.32
CA LYS A 761 -12.78 19.83 32.83
C LYS A 761 -11.77 19.72 31.69
N TYR A 762 -10.88 18.73 31.77
CA TYR A 762 -9.91 18.42 30.72
C TYR A 762 -10.61 18.05 29.40
N TYR A 763 -11.50 17.05 29.42
CA TYR A 763 -12.21 16.64 28.21
C TYR A 763 -13.20 17.68 27.71
N LYS A 764 -13.78 18.47 28.61
CA LYS A 764 -14.60 19.63 28.22
C LYS A 764 -13.77 20.67 27.49
N GLY A 765 -12.59 21.04 28.00
CA GLY A 765 -11.70 21.99 27.31
C GLY A 765 -11.31 21.51 25.92
N ILE A 766 -10.96 20.23 25.78
CA ILE A 766 -10.71 19.63 24.46
C ILE A 766 -11.95 19.73 23.58
N SER A 767 -13.15 19.36 24.07
CA SER A 767 -14.39 19.49 23.30
C SER A 767 -14.64 20.93 22.83
N ASP A 768 -14.50 21.90 23.74
CA ASP A 768 -14.73 23.32 23.46
C ASP A 768 -13.73 23.81 22.37
N ASP A 769 -12.46 23.39 22.41
CA ASP A 769 -11.45 23.70 21.39
C ASP A 769 -11.79 23.07 20.01
N ILE A 770 -12.30 21.83 19.99
CA ILE A 770 -12.75 21.16 18.76
C ILE A 770 -13.99 21.86 18.18
N ASP A 771 -14.95 22.20 19.05
CA ASP A 771 -16.15 22.96 18.71
C ASP A 771 -15.78 24.32 18.08
N ASP A 772 -14.79 25.02 18.63
CA ASP A 772 -14.31 26.30 18.08
C ASP A 772 -13.68 26.14 16.69
N LYS A 773 -12.92 25.06 16.44
CA LYS A 773 -12.35 24.76 15.10
C LYS A 773 -13.44 24.42 14.08
N GLU A 774 -14.43 23.62 14.47
CA GLU A 774 -15.58 23.24 13.63
C GLU A 774 -16.45 24.48 13.31
N ASN A 775 -16.72 25.33 14.31
CA ASN A 775 -17.43 26.61 14.14
C ASN A 775 -16.67 27.60 13.24
N ALA A 776 -15.33 27.51 13.19
CA ALA A 776 -14.51 28.27 12.26
C ALA A 776 -14.54 27.73 10.82
N GLY A 777 -15.22 26.60 10.57
CA GLY A 777 -15.43 26.01 9.25
C GLY A 777 -14.34 25.04 8.80
N PHE A 778 -13.49 24.55 9.71
CA PHE A 778 -12.43 23.61 9.40
C PHE A 778 -12.76 22.18 9.79
N ASN A 779 -12.28 21.23 8.99
CA ASN A 779 -12.41 19.81 9.30
C ASN A 779 -11.62 19.42 10.55
N THR A 780 -12.19 18.50 11.32
CA THR A 780 -11.61 17.95 12.55
C THR A 780 -11.35 16.46 12.37
N SER A 781 -10.35 15.95 13.06
CA SER A 781 -9.90 14.56 13.03
C SER A 781 -9.53 14.09 14.43
N PHE A 782 -9.26 12.80 14.61
CA PHE A 782 -8.74 12.32 15.90
C PHE A 782 -7.42 13.00 16.29
N THR A 783 -6.62 13.42 15.31
CA THR A 783 -5.39 14.17 15.55
C THR A 783 -5.63 15.48 16.28
N ASP A 784 -6.78 16.14 16.09
CA ASP A 784 -7.11 17.36 16.82
C ASP A 784 -7.28 17.07 18.32
N ILE A 785 -8.03 16.02 18.66
CA ILE A 785 -8.20 15.55 20.04
C ILE A 785 -6.85 15.18 20.64
N TRP A 786 -6.04 14.40 19.90
CA TRP A 786 -4.73 13.97 20.34
C TRP A 786 -3.75 15.14 20.54
N GLY A 787 -3.71 16.08 19.60
CA GLY A 787 -2.87 17.27 19.67
C GLY A 787 -3.21 18.16 20.87
N ARG A 788 -4.51 18.33 21.18
CA ARG A 788 -4.95 19.03 22.39
C ARG A 788 -4.65 18.25 23.66
N ALA A 789 -4.82 16.93 23.64
CA ALA A 789 -4.45 16.07 24.74
C ALA A 789 -2.94 16.18 25.09
N LEU A 790 -2.07 16.19 24.07
CA LEU A 790 -0.63 16.42 24.22
C LEU A 790 -0.33 17.83 24.76
N ALA A 791 -1.04 18.86 24.28
CA ALA A 791 -0.86 20.23 24.74
C ALA A 791 -1.20 20.39 26.24
N HIS A 792 -2.24 19.73 26.73
CA HIS A 792 -2.56 19.69 28.16
C HIS A 792 -1.50 18.97 29.02
N GLN A 793 -0.60 18.19 28.43
CA GLN A 793 0.48 17.52 29.14
C GLN A 793 1.82 18.27 29.04
N PHE A 794 2.03 18.98 27.93
CA PHE A 794 3.33 19.56 27.59
C PHE A 794 3.36 21.08 27.53
N LEU A 795 2.21 21.76 27.45
CA LEU A 795 2.10 23.21 27.25
C LEU A 795 1.33 23.90 28.40
N THR A 796 1.29 23.27 29.59
CA THR A 796 0.52 23.77 30.76
C THR A 796 0.99 25.12 31.28
N THR A 797 2.24 25.52 30.98
CA THR A 797 2.76 26.84 31.38
C THR A 797 2.20 27.99 30.55
N LEU A 798 1.61 27.69 29.39
CA LEU A 798 1.03 28.67 28.48
C LEU A 798 -0.43 28.94 28.82
N ASN A 799 -0.91 30.13 28.46
CA ASN A 799 -2.32 30.47 28.61
C ASN A 799 -3.18 29.46 27.84
N ASP A 800 -4.25 29.00 28.50
CA ASP A 800 -5.17 28.00 27.98
C ASP A 800 -4.47 26.76 27.41
N THR A 801 -3.36 26.34 28.03
CA THR A 801 -2.56 25.19 27.60
C THR A 801 -2.14 25.26 26.11
N GLY A 802 -1.86 26.47 25.63
CA GLY A 802 -1.41 26.70 24.25
C GLY A 802 -2.49 26.53 23.18
N ALA A 803 -3.76 26.72 23.49
CA ALA A 803 -4.85 26.66 22.50
C ALA A 803 -4.61 27.61 21.30
N SER A 804 -4.05 28.80 21.55
CA SER A 804 -3.69 29.77 20.50
C SER A 804 -2.22 29.73 20.07
N LEU A 805 -1.42 28.80 20.60
CA LEU A 805 -0.01 28.68 20.24
C LEU A 805 0.10 28.13 18.81
N THR A 806 0.76 28.89 17.94
CA THR A 806 1.09 28.45 16.58
C THR A 806 2.57 28.13 16.44
N PHE A 807 2.94 27.25 15.52
CA PHE A 807 4.35 26.95 15.22
C PHE A 807 5.06 28.20 14.69
N SER A 808 4.39 29.01 13.86
CA SER A 808 4.92 30.31 13.40
C SER A 808 5.17 31.31 14.53
N SER A 809 4.49 31.20 15.68
CA SER A 809 4.71 32.10 16.82
C SER A 809 6.09 31.96 17.45
N VAL A 810 6.79 30.84 17.21
CA VAL A 810 8.20 30.66 17.64
C VAL A 810 9.09 31.77 17.10
N GLN A 811 8.75 32.34 15.92
CA GLN A 811 9.47 33.48 15.34
C GLN A 811 9.46 34.72 16.26
N ASP A 812 8.44 34.87 17.11
CA ASP A 812 8.27 36.03 17.98
C ASP A 812 8.98 35.89 19.33
N TRP A 813 9.69 34.79 19.55
CA TRP A 813 10.33 34.50 20.82
C TRP A 813 11.72 35.11 20.86
N ASP A 814 12.10 35.68 22.01
CA ASP A 814 13.39 36.34 22.13
C ASP A 814 14.54 35.34 21.93
N VAL A 815 14.39 34.11 22.43
CA VAL A 815 15.35 33.01 22.19
C VAL A 815 15.50 32.63 20.71
N PHE A 816 14.45 32.78 19.89
CA PHE A 816 14.54 32.54 18.44
C PHE A 816 15.14 33.75 17.71
N LYS A 817 14.67 34.96 18.03
CA LYS A 817 15.16 36.23 17.44
C LYS A 817 16.63 36.47 17.74
N ASN A 818 17.09 36.05 18.91
CA ASN A 818 18.49 36.13 19.33
C ASN A 818 19.31 34.94 18.83
N HIS A 819 18.71 34.01 18.10
CA HIS A 819 19.36 32.81 17.58
C HIS A 819 19.99 31.93 18.66
N GLU A 820 19.38 31.84 19.84
CA GLU A 820 19.91 31.11 21.01
C GLU A 820 19.60 29.61 20.96
N MET A 821 18.45 29.23 20.37
CA MET A 821 18.08 27.83 20.16
C MET A 821 18.43 27.33 18.74
N PRO A 822 18.64 26.01 18.55
CA PRO A 822 18.72 25.42 17.21
C PRO A 822 17.41 25.56 16.45
N PHE A 823 17.48 25.52 15.11
CA PHE A 823 16.32 25.60 14.23
C PHE A 823 15.47 24.32 14.34
N PRO A 824 14.20 24.40 14.80
CA PRO A 824 13.38 23.23 15.06
C PRO A 824 12.68 22.70 13.80
N ILE A 825 12.71 21.39 13.59
CA ILE A 825 12.08 20.69 12.45
C ILE A 825 11.27 19.50 12.96
N PHE A 826 10.01 19.40 12.54
CA PHE A 826 9.14 18.26 12.86
C PHE A 826 8.87 17.49 11.58
N VAL A 827 8.85 16.16 11.65
CA VAL A 827 8.66 15.30 10.47
C VAL A 827 7.38 14.49 10.59
N SER A 828 6.66 14.37 9.47
CA SER A 828 5.48 13.54 9.29
C SER A 828 5.56 12.82 7.95
N ASP A 829 4.86 11.70 7.83
CA ASP A 829 4.71 11.00 6.56
C ASP A 829 3.46 11.51 5.83
N THR A 830 3.57 11.67 4.52
CA THR A 830 2.41 11.97 3.68
C THR A 830 1.73 10.67 3.28
N ARG A 831 0.44 10.57 3.57
CA ARG A 831 -0.39 9.45 3.15
C ARG A 831 -1.38 9.93 2.10
N ALA A 832 -1.56 9.17 1.02
CA ALA A 832 -2.61 9.51 0.05
C ALA A 832 -3.99 9.17 0.65
N GLU A 833 -4.96 10.07 0.49
CA GLU A 833 -6.34 9.86 0.95
C GLU A 833 -6.89 8.50 0.46
N GLY A 834 -7.50 7.71 1.36
CA GLY A 834 -8.04 6.39 1.04
C GLY A 834 -7.00 5.26 0.99
N THR A 835 -5.76 5.49 1.44
CA THR A 835 -4.70 4.47 1.51
C THR A 835 -4.23 4.26 2.95
N LYS A 836 -3.84 3.01 3.31
CA LYS A 836 -3.23 2.67 4.62
C LYS A 836 -1.77 2.24 4.50
N ILE A 837 -1.15 2.45 3.33
CA ILE A 837 0.23 2.02 3.06
C ILE A 837 1.13 3.25 3.15
N ILE A 838 2.11 3.19 4.03
CA ILE A 838 3.23 4.12 4.10
C ILE A 838 4.48 3.29 3.83
N ASN A 839 5.31 3.73 2.88
CA ASN A 839 6.53 3.04 2.47
C ASN A 839 7.63 4.07 2.22
N LEU A 840 8.86 3.62 1.92
CA LEU A 840 10.01 4.51 1.68
C LEU A 840 9.83 5.50 0.52
N ASN A 841 8.79 5.36 -0.31
CA ASN A 841 8.47 6.29 -1.39
C ASN A 841 7.33 7.27 -1.02
N SER A 842 6.78 7.19 0.21
CA SER A 842 5.90 8.20 0.79
C SER A 842 6.69 9.50 1.02
N SER A 843 6.07 10.66 0.77
CA SER A 843 6.76 11.94 0.95
C SER A 843 6.91 12.26 2.44
N LEU A 844 8.12 12.59 2.88
CA LEU A 844 8.33 13.13 4.21
C LEU A 844 8.02 14.63 4.20
N THR A 845 6.98 15.02 4.91
CA THR A 845 6.61 16.42 5.11
C THR A 845 7.28 16.94 6.37
N GLU A 846 8.05 18.01 6.23
CA GLU A 846 8.68 18.72 7.33
C GLU A 846 7.90 20.00 7.68
N PHE A 847 7.87 20.32 8.98
CA PHE A 847 7.35 21.57 9.52
C PHE A 847 8.47 22.30 10.24
N ASN A 848 8.59 23.60 10.01
CA ASN A 848 9.53 24.47 10.71
C ASN A 848 8.89 25.85 10.96
N PRO A 849 9.55 26.77 11.70
CA PRO A 849 8.95 28.06 12.08
C PRO A 849 8.49 28.91 10.89
N PHE A 850 9.06 28.72 9.71
CA PHE A 850 8.77 29.54 8.52
C PHE A 850 7.86 28.83 7.51
N GLU A 851 8.03 27.52 7.33
CA GLU A 851 7.42 26.79 6.22
C GLU A 851 7.12 25.33 6.54
N VAL A 852 6.27 24.76 5.71
CA VAL A 852 5.87 23.36 5.70
C VAL A 852 5.95 22.84 4.26
N GLY A 853 6.47 21.64 4.06
CA GLY A 853 6.66 21.09 2.72
C GLY A 853 7.58 19.89 2.68
N SER A 854 8.08 19.56 1.49
CA SER A 854 8.97 18.41 1.32
C SER A 854 10.00 18.64 0.22
N PHE A 855 11.21 18.14 0.44
CA PHE A 855 12.25 18.02 -0.58
C PHE A 855 12.06 16.80 -1.50
N ASP A 856 11.04 15.98 -1.26
CA ASP A 856 10.74 14.81 -2.06
C ASP A 856 10.01 15.22 -3.33
N LYS A 857 10.33 14.55 -4.44
CA LYS A 857 9.78 14.88 -5.77
C LYS A 857 8.26 14.93 -5.84
N SER A 858 7.56 14.23 -4.96
CA SER A 858 6.10 14.16 -4.91
C SER A 858 5.44 15.49 -4.57
N ILE A 859 6.00 16.27 -3.63
CA ILE A 859 5.53 17.61 -3.25
C ILE A 859 6.50 18.67 -3.78
N TYR A 860 7.80 18.49 -3.55
CA TYR A 860 8.92 19.29 -4.05
C TYR A 860 8.74 20.81 -3.93
N GLN A 861 8.02 21.23 -2.89
CA GLN A 861 7.60 22.60 -2.68
C GLN A 861 7.31 22.83 -1.20
N PHE A 862 7.37 24.11 -0.80
CA PHE A 862 7.11 24.57 0.55
C PHE A 862 6.07 25.70 0.55
N ALA A 863 5.23 25.72 1.57
CA ALA A 863 4.23 26.74 1.83
C ALA A 863 4.55 27.46 3.15
N ASN A 864 4.20 28.75 3.24
CA ASN A 864 4.40 29.50 4.47
C ASN A 864 3.48 28.97 5.57
N ILE A 865 4.06 28.48 6.66
CA ILE A 865 3.34 27.75 7.70
C ILE A 865 2.26 28.61 8.37
N LYS A 866 2.49 29.93 8.47
CA LYS A 866 1.55 30.89 9.05
C LYS A 866 0.21 30.92 8.32
N TYR A 867 0.18 30.57 7.04
CA TYR A 867 -0.99 30.66 6.17
C TYR A 867 -1.59 29.31 5.80
N LEU A 868 -1.28 28.26 6.56
CA LEU A 868 -1.68 26.87 6.30
C LEU A 868 -3.18 26.67 6.05
N GLY A 869 -4.05 27.48 6.65
CA GLY A 869 -5.51 27.39 6.46
C GLY A 869 -6.04 28.13 5.24
N THR A 870 -5.17 28.66 4.37
CA THR A 870 -5.58 29.45 3.19
C THR A 870 -5.84 28.54 2.00
N GLU A 871 -6.96 28.73 1.31
CA GLU A 871 -7.21 28.07 0.02
C GLU A 871 -6.22 28.58 -1.04
N LEU A 872 -5.40 27.66 -1.55
CA LEU A 872 -4.42 27.91 -2.61
C LEU A 872 -4.75 27.05 -3.82
N LYS A 873 -4.48 27.57 -5.02
CA LYS A 873 -4.54 26.82 -6.29
C LYS A 873 -3.30 27.12 -7.11
N ASP A 874 -2.47 26.11 -7.35
CA ASP A 874 -1.11 26.29 -7.93
C ASP A 874 -0.31 27.35 -7.15
N GLY A 875 -0.49 27.37 -5.83
CA GLY A 875 0.11 28.34 -4.91
C GLY A 875 -0.60 29.71 -4.83
N ASP A 876 -1.53 30.04 -5.72
CA ASP A 876 -2.19 31.34 -5.75
C ASP A 876 -3.42 31.40 -4.81
N THR A 877 -3.59 32.53 -4.13
CA THR A 877 -4.75 32.82 -3.26
C THR A 877 -5.84 33.61 -4.00
N ASN A 878 -7.10 33.44 -3.58
CA ASN A 878 -8.24 34.25 -4.05
C ASN A 878 -8.25 35.71 -3.52
N GLY A 879 -7.25 36.10 -2.71
CA GLY A 879 -7.09 37.45 -2.15
C GLY A 879 -7.35 37.57 -0.64
N THR A 880 -7.65 36.46 0.04
CA THR A 880 -7.79 36.38 1.51
C THR A 880 -6.83 35.33 2.07
N CYS A 881 -6.05 35.66 3.08
CA CYS A 881 -5.15 34.72 3.76
C CYS A 881 -5.68 34.41 5.17
N ILE A 882 -5.70 33.13 5.53
CA ILE A 882 -6.11 32.64 6.85
C ILE A 882 -4.87 32.16 7.61
N GLY A 883 -4.72 32.59 8.87
CA GLY A 883 -3.65 32.13 9.75
C GLY A 883 -4.18 31.59 11.07
N GLY A 884 -3.34 30.84 11.79
CA GLY A 884 -3.71 30.17 13.04
C GLY A 884 -3.98 28.66 12.92
N TYR A 885 -3.99 28.11 11.69
CA TYR A 885 -4.15 26.66 11.45
C TYR A 885 -2.93 25.86 11.91
N ASP A 886 -1.76 26.49 11.97
CA ASP A 886 -0.49 25.91 12.38
C ASP A 886 -0.35 25.74 13.91
N ASN A 887 -1.41 25.28 14.59
CA ASN A 887 -1.39 25.07 16.04
C ASN A 887 -0.24 24.12 16.45
N GLY A 888 0.56 24.51 17.44
CA GLY A 888 1.74 23.76 17.88
C GLY A 888 1.42 22.36 18.42
N GLY A 889 0.33 22.24 19.18
CA GLY A 889 -0.17 20.95 19.67
C GLY A 889 -0.67 20.05 18.54
N TYR A 890 -1.35 20.62 17.54
CA TYR A 890 -1.82 19.88 16.36
C TYR A 890 -0.66 19.35 15.50
N ILE A 891 0.41 20.14 15.28
CA ILE A 891 1.59 19.68 14.54
C ILE A 891 2.38 18.60 15.32
N MET A 892 2.49 18.73 16.65
CA MET A 892 3.00 17.65 17.51
C MET A 892 2.16 16.37 17.37
N GLY A 893 0.83 16.51 17.37
CA GLY A 893 -0.11 15.41 17.16
C GLY A 893 0.07 14.75 15.81
N THR A 894 0.17 15.55 14.75
CA THR A 894 0.38 15.11 13.35
C THR A 894 1.62 14.25 13.22
N SER A 895 2.74 14.68 13.80
CA SER A 895 4.00 13.93 13.80
C SER A 895 3.93 12.63 14.63
N SER A 896 2.85 12.40 15.40
CA SER A 896 2.67 11.26 16.32
C SER A 896 1.33 10.52 16.19
N THR A 897 0.75 10.53 14.99
CA THR A 897 -0.59 10.02 14.65
C THR A 897 -0.64 8.49 14.41
N LEU A 898 -0.03 7.68 15.30
CA LEU A 898 0.06 6.20 15.17
C LEU A 898 -1.19 5.46 15.72
N PHE A 899 -2.40 5.82 15.25
CA PHE A 899 -3.65 5.47 15.95
C PHE A 899 -4.19 4.05 15.71
N ASN A 900 -3.90 3.44 14.57
CA ASN A 900 -4.33 2.06 14.26
C ASN A 900 -3.83 1.02 15.28
N GLN A 901 -2.67 1.24 15.89
CA GLN A 901 -2.12 0.35 16.91
C GLN A 901 -2.58 0.72 18.32
N PHE A 902 -2.80 2.02 18.59
CA PHE A 902 -3.24 2.52 19.89
C PHE A 902 -4.70 2.15 20.21
N LEU A 903 -5.62 2.30 19.25
CA LEU A 903 -7.04 1.97 19.41
C LEU A 903 -7.29 0.47 19.65
N LEU A 904 -6.42 -0.41 19.14
CA LEU A 904 -6.45 -1.85 19.39
C LEU A 904 -6.14 -2.21 20.86
N GLN A 905 -5.49 -1.32 21.61
CA GLN A 905 -5.07 -1.57 23.01
C GLN A 905 -5.96 -0.88 24.05
N ILE A 906 -6.84 0.06 23.66
CA ILE A 906 -7.78 0.74 24.59
C ILE A 906 -8.74 -0.24 25.28
N ASN A 907 -9.12 -1.35 24.64
CA ASN A 907 -9.95 -2.39 25.27
C ASN A 907 -9.23 -3.19 26.37
N THR A 908 -7.92 -3.00 26.54
CA THR A 908 -7.10 -3.73 27.53
C THR A 908 -6.74 -2.90 28.76
N THR A 909 -7.07 -1.60 28.79
CA THR A 909 -6.83 -0.71 29.94
C THR A 909 -8.03 -0.66 30.89
N SER A 910 -7.76 -0.76 32.20
CA SER A 910 -8.78 -0.72 33.26
C SER A 910 -9.27 0.70 33.54
N LEU A 911 -9.94 1.32 32.57
CA LEU A 911 -10.49 2.67 32.71
C LEU A 911 -11.87 2.66 33.41
N PRO A 912 -12.21 3.69 34.22
CA PRO A 912 -13.57 3.86 34.72
C PRO A 912 -14.57 4.07 33.56
N SER A 913 -15.77 3.48 33.66
CA SER A 913 -16.78 3.53 32.58
C SER A 913 -17.16 4.96 32.15
N VAL A 914 -17.16 5.91 33.09
CA VAL A 914 -17.44 7.34 32.81
C VAL A 914 -16.37 7.97 31.91
N VAL A 915 -15.10 7.55 32.03
CA VAL A 915 -14.01 8.00 31.16
C VAL A 915 -14.14 7.36 29.78
N VAL A 916 -14.50 6.07 29.73
CA VAL A 916 -14.78 5.36 28.47
C VAL A 916 -15.91 6.03 27.71
N ASP A 917 -17.01 6.39 28.37
CA ASP A 917 -18.19 7.01 27.72
C ASP A 917 -17.87 8.42 27.16
N VAL A 918 -17.11 9.24 27.91
CA VAL A 918 -16.71 10.59 27.46
C VAL A 918 -15.70 10.52 26.31
N VAL A 919 -14.70 9.64 26.40
CA VAL A 919 -13.72 9.40 25.34
C VAL A 919 -14.42 8.84 24.09
N THR A 920 -15.33 7.87 24.26
CA THR A 920 -16.10 7.29 23.14
C THR A 920 -17.03 8.32 22.51
N SER A 921 -17.63 9.22 23.29
CA SER A 921 -18.48 10.30 22.76
C SER A 921 -17.67 11.34 21.96
N LEU A 922 -16.47 11.68 22.42
CA LEU A 922 -15.55 12.57 21.69
C LEU A 922 -15.00 11.90 20.42
N LEU A 923 -14.66 10.61 20.50
CA LEU A 923 -14.23 9.79 19.35
C LEU A 923 -15.32 9.68 18.30
N ASN A 924 -16.57 9.38 18.69
CA ASN A 924 -17.71 9.27 17.78
C ASN A 924 -18.09 10.60 17.10
N ARG A 925 -17.73 11.75 17.69
CA ARG A 925 -17.96 13.08 17.11
C ARG A 925 -17.01 13.40 15.95
N VAL A 926 -15.83 12.78 15.93
CA VAL A 926 -14.80 12.97 14.89
C VAL A 926 -14.64 11.73 13.99
N SER A 927 -15.59 10.78 14.01
CA SER A 927 -15.44 9.43 13.40
C SER A 927 -15.93 9.27 11.95
N ASP A 928 -15.86 10.32 11.13
CA ASP A 928 -16.20 10.24 9.70
C ASP A 928 -14.93 10.40 8.85
N HIS A 929 -14.57 9.34 8.11
CA HIS A 929 -13.43 9.23 7.19
C HIS A 929 -12.01 9.43 7.81
N GLU A 930 -11.14 8.44 7.63
CA GLU A 930 -9.69 8.51 7.94
C GLU A 930 -9.34 8.78 9.43
N ASP A 931 -9.88 8.00 10.38
CA ASP A 931 -9.66 8.11 11.84
C ASP A 931 -8.19 8.08 12.32
N ASP A 932 -7.24 7.79 11.43
CA ASP A 932 -5.84 7.54 11.70
C ASP A 932 -4.86 8.52 10.99
N VAL A 933 -5.35 9.67 10.51
CA VAL A 933 -4.50 10.75 9.94
C VAL A 933 -4.75 12.12 10.57
N ALA A 934 -3.78 13.00 10.39
CA ALA A 934 -3.95 14.44 10.49
C ALA A 934 -4.46 15.01 9.17
N VAL A 935 -5.50 15.83 9.26
CA VAL A 935 -6.18 16.43 8.10
C VAL A 935 -5.76 17.89 7.97
N TYR A 936 -5.21 18.26 6.81
CA TYR A 936 -4.89 19.64 6.45
C TYR A 936 -5.74 20.03 5.25
N ASP A 937 -6.83 20.73 5.55
CA ASP A 937 -7.83 21.18 4.60
C ASP A 937 -8.10 22.68 4.86
N PRO A 938 -7.77 23.58 3.91
CA PRO A 938 -7.31 23.30 2.54
C PRO A 938 -5.85 22.83 2.42
N ASN A 939 -5.57 22.00 1.41
CA ASN A 939 -4.23 21.52 1.06
C ASN A 939 -3.38 22.67 0.48
N PRO A 940 -2.26 23.04 1.12
CA PRO A 940 -1.42 24.14 0.66
C PRO A 940 -0.71 23.86 -0.69
N PHE A 941 -0.74 22.62 -1.17
CA PHE A 941 -0.13 22.19 -2.43
C PHE A 941 -1.18 21.85 -3.50
N TYR A 942 -2.44 22.24 -3.30
CA TYR A 942 -3.50 21.93 -4.25
C TYR A 942 -3.24 22.56 -5.63
N ASP A 943 -3.45 21.76 -6.66
CA ASP A 943 -3.22 22.05 -8.07
C ASP A 943 -1.80 22.53 -8.42
N THR A 944 -0.80 22.27 -7.57
CA THR A 944 0.59 22.66 -7.86
C THR A 944 1.17 21.93 -9.07
N THR A 945 1.90 22.68 -9.90
CA THR A 945 2.59 22.17 -11.09
C THR A 945 4.04 21.73 -10.84
N VAL A 946 4.56 21.92 -9.61
CA VAL A 946 5.98 21.72 -9.26
C VAL A 946 6.29 20.29 -8.79
N GLY A 947 5.35 19.66 -8.07
CA GLY A 947 5.47 18.28 -7.58
C GLY A 947 5.09 17.23 -8.63
N ALA A 948 5.70 16.05 -8.55
CA ALA A 948 5.46 14.92 -9.45
C ALA A 948 4.21 14.08 -9.09
N SER A 949 3.57 14.34 -7.96
CA SER A 949 2.43 13.55 -7.47
C SER A 949 1.08 14.24 -7.78
N SER A 950 0.42 13.79 -8.84
CA SER A 950 -0.96 14.22 -9.16
C SER A 950 -1.99 13.82 -8.09
N ASN A 951 -1.68 12.81 -7.26
CA ASN A 951 -2.57 12.36 -6.19
C ASN A 951 -2.48 13.23 -4.92
N LEU A 952 -1.38 13.99 -4.74
CA LEU A 952 -1.22 14.94 -3.64
C LEU A 952 -1.61 16.34 -4.08
N ALA A 953 -1.15 16.78 -5.26
CA ALA A 953 -1.53 18.07 -5.81
C ALA A 953 -3.01 18.11 -6.24
N GLY A 954 -3.58 17.00 -6.71
CA GLY A 954 -4.98 16.94 -7.16
C GLY A 954 -6.02 16.77 -6.06
N ASN A 955 -5.63 16.83 -4.78
CA ASN A 955 -6.53 16.68 -3.65
C ASN A 955 -6.66 17.98 -2.84
N GLU A 956 -7.88 18.35 -2.47
CA GLU A 956 -8.16 19.54 -1.67
C GLU A 956 -7.73 19.35 -0.21
N THR A 957 -7.47 18.11 0.22
CA THR A 957 -6.99 17.77 1.57
C THR A 957 -5.62 17.12 1.52
N LEU A 958 -4.70 17.57 2.37
CA LEU A 958 -3.42 16.92 2.65
C LEU A 958 -3.56 16.06 3.92
N THR A 959 -3.35 14.75 3.78
CA THR A 959 -3.40 13.80 4.90
C THR A 959 -2.00 13.37 5.32
N LEU A 960 -1.69 13.57 6.61
CA LEU A 960 -0.38 13.29 7.19
C LEU A 960 -0.49 12.30 8.34
N VAL A 961 0.56 11.53 8.60
CA VAL A 961 0.63 10.50 9.66
C VAL A 961 1.95 10.60 10.42
N ASP A 962 2.13 9.74 11.43
CA ASP A 962 3.36 9.68 12.22
C ASP A 962 4.58 9.51 11.29
N GLY A 963 5.61 10.35 11.48
CA GLY A 963 6.79 10.38 10.61
C GLY A 963 7.71 9.17 10.71
N GLY A 964 7.44 8.22 11.62
CA GLY A 964 8.17 6.97 11.73
C GLY A 964 7.54 5.79 11.00
N GLU A 965 6.37 5.96 10.37
CA GLU A 965 5.61 4.86 9.76
C GLU A 965 6.25 4.29 8.49
N ASP A 966 7.12 5.04 7.80
CA ASP A 966 7.92 4.53 6.68
C ASP A 966 9.18 3.72 7.12
N GLY A 967 9.38 3.58 8.43
CA GLY A 967 10.51 2.88 9.04
C GLY A 967 11.73 3.77 9.31
N GLN A 968 11.74 5.04 8.89
CA GLN A 968 12.78 6.02 9.23
C GLN A 968 12.49 6.70 10.56
N ASN A 969 12.44 5.91 11.63
CA ASN A 969 12.03 6.38 12.95
C ASN A 969 12.97 7.44 13.59
N VAL A 970 14.15 7.69 13.02
CA VAL A 970 15.04 8.83 13.33
C VAL A 970 14.93 9.87 12.19
N PRO A 971 14.62 11.16 12.48
CA PRO A 971 14.33 12.19 11.46
C PRO A 971 15.61 12.72 10.78
N LEU A 972 16.31 11.85 10.04
CA LEU A 972 17.55 12.19 9.34
C LEU A 972 17.32 12.95 8.03
N TRP A 973 16.20 12.66 7.37
CA TRP A 973 15.92 13.16 6.01
C TRP A 973 16.01 14.68 5.86
N PRO A 974 15.44 15.51 6.76
CA PRO A 974 15.59 16.96 6.69
C PRO A 974 17.04 17.43 6.82
N LEU A 975 17.85 16.73 7.64
CA LEU A 975 19.19 17.15 8.02
C LEU A 975 20.26 16.78 6.99
N ILE A 976 19.99 15.77 6.16
CA ILE A 976 20.93 15.33 5.11
C ILE A 976 20.70 16.06 3.78
N GLN A 977 19.76 17.01 3.73
CA GLN A 977 19.51 17.77 2.52
C GLN A 977 20.73 18.63 2.17
N PRO A 978 21.29 18.52 0.95
CA PRO A 978 22.49 19.25 0.55
C PRO A 978 22.39 20.77 0.74
N VAL A 979 21.18 21.30 0.59
CA VAL A 979 20.87 22.74 0.71
C VAL A 979 20.99 23.29 2.13
N ARG A 980 20.95 22.43 3.16
CA ARG A 980 21.17 22.79 4.57
C ARG A 980 22.62 22.68 4.99
N ASP A 981 23.44 22.03 4.16
CA ASP A 981 24.88 22.05 4.29
C ASP A 981 25.39 21.54 5.65
N VAL A 982 24.71 20.52 6.17
CA VAL A 982 25.02 19.92 7.48
C VAL A 982 26.30 19.10 7.38
N ASP A 983 27.21 19.31 8.32
CA ASP A 983 28.50 18.64 8.38
C ASP A 983 28.44 17.35 9.21
N VAL A 984 27.70 17.38 10.31
CA VAL A 984 27.56 16.25 11.21
C VAL A 984 26.14 16.17 11.74
N VAL A 985 25.60 14.95 11.79
CA VAL A 985 24.30 14.65 12.40
C VAL A 985 24.49 13.73 13.59
N PHE A 986 24.01 14.12 14.76
CA PHE A 986 23.89 13.26 15.94
C PHE A 986 22.49 12.63 15.94
N ALA A 987 22.46 11.31 15.70
CA ALA A 987 21.26 10.52 15.52
C ALA A 987 20.97 9.71 16.79
N PHE A 988 19.94 10.13 17.54
CA PHE A 988 19.53 9.50 18.80
C PHE A 988 18.38 8.52 18.56
N ASP A 989 18.69 7.23 18.62
CA ASP A 989 17.76 6.16 18.29
C ASP A 989 17.22 5.47 19.54
N ASN A 990 15.93 5.67 19.79
CA ASN A 990 15.17 5.14 20.91
C ASN A 990 14.05 4.18 20.45
N SER A 991 14.21 3.62 19.25
CA SER A 991 13.26 2.71 18.60
C SER A 991 13.10 1.37 19.36
N ALA A 992 11.98 0.69 19.09
CA ALA A 992 11.66 -0.63 19.65
C ALA A 992 11.71 -1.70 18.55
N ASP A 993 12.88 -1.89 17.93
CA ASP A 993 13.03 -2.70 16.71
C ASP A 993 13.14 -4.21 16.98
N THR A 994 13.31 -4.58 18.24
CA THR A 994 13.63 -5.95 18.68
C THR A 994 12.55 -6.46 19.63
N GLU A 995 12.47 -7.77 19.85
CA GLU A 995 11.50 -8.35 20.80
C GLU A 995 11.61 -7.74 22.21
N GLY A 996 12.83 -7.33 22.59
CA GLY A 996 13.12 -6.65 23.84
C GLY A 996 12.85 -5.14 23.83
N SER A 997 12.30 -4.56 22.76
CA SER A 997 12.07 -3.11 22.59
C SER A 997 13.34 -2.24 22.65
N TRP A 998 14.42 -2.74 22.04
CA TRP A 998 15.68 -2.00 21.85
C TRP A 998 15.92 -1.66 20.37
N PRO A 999 16.71 -0.62 20.04
CA PRO A 999 17.09 -0.30 18.66
C PRO A 999 18.07 -1.32 18.08
N ASN A 1000 17.99 -1.57 16.77
CA ASN A 1000 18.93 -2.43 16.03
C ASN A 1000 19.53 -1.77 14.78
N GLY A 1001 19.35 -0.45 14.62
CA GLY A 1001 19.83 0.29 13.45
C GLY A 1001 18.85 0.32 12.27
N THR A 1002 17.65 -0.26 12.40
CA THR A 1002 16.64 -0.29 11.32
C THR A 1002 16.37 1.09 10.73
N SER A 1003 16.28 2.14 11.55
CA SER A 1003 16.05 3.49 11.02
C SER A 1003 17.17 3.99 10.11
N LEU A 1004 18.44 3.72 10.42
CA LEU A 1004 19.56 4.11 9.56
C LEU A 1004 19.57 3.31 8.27
N ILE A 1005 19.22 2.02 8.35
CA ILE A 1005 19.06 1.15 7.17
C ILE A 1005 17.98 1.71 6.26
N LYS A 1006 16.83 2.12 6.82
CA LYS A 1006 15.71 2.69 6.06
C LYS A 1006 16.08 4.01 5.40
N THR A 1007 16.79 4.90 6.08
CA THR A 1007 17.31 6.15 5.46
C THR A 1007 18.36 5.86 4.38
N TYR A 1008 19.23 4.87 4.59
CA TYR A 1008 20.17 4.41 3.56
C TYR A 1008 19.45 3.85 2.33
N GLU A 1009 18.43 3.01 2.52
CA GLU A 1009 17.61 2.43 1.45
C GLU A 1009 16.83 3.50 0.68
N ARG A 1010 16.37 4.57 1.36
CA ARG A 1010 15.59 5.66 0.75
C ARG A 1010 16.34 6.34 -0.39
N GLN A 1011 17.66 6.46 -0.30
CA GLN A 1011 18.45 7.12 -1.37
C GLN A 1011 18.31 6.41 -2.73
N PHE A 1012 17.89 5.13 -2.75
CA PHE A 1012 17.73 4.33 -3.97
C PHE A 1012 16.30 4.28 -4.53
N VAL A 1013 15.32 4.92 -3.88
CA VAL A 1013 13.94 5.03 -4.39
C VAL A 1013 13.66 6.44 -4.92
N ASN A 1014 12.58 6.64 -5.67
CA ASN A 1014 12.33 7.92 -6.36
C ASN A 1014 12.16 9.10 -5.39
N ALA A 1015 11.56 8.88 -4.22
CA ALA A 1015 11.45 9.89 -3.16
C ALA A 1015 12.81 10.38 -2.66
N GLY A 1016 13.86 9.55 -2.71
CA GLY A 1016 15.21 9.89 -2.27
C GLY A 1016 15.92 10.98 -3.08
N ASN A 1017 15.35 11.43 -4.20
CA ASN A 1017 15.78 12.60 -4.98
C ASN A 1017 17.30 12.78 -5.23
N GLY A 1018 18.06 11.70 -5.24
CA GLY A 1018 19.52 11.73 -5.41
C GLY A 1018 20.31 12.25 -4.19
N THR A 1019 19.67 12.45 -3.03
CA THR A 1019 20.34 12.77 -1.76
C THR A 1019 21.05 11.52 -1.24
N ILE A 1020 22.37 11.59 -1.08
CA ILE A 1020 23.15 10.42 -0.66
C ILE A 1020 23.20 10.31 0.87
N PHE A 1021 23.21 9.07 1.36
CA PHE A 1021 23.40 8.75 2.77
C PHE A 1021 24.57 7.79 2.93
N PRO A 1022 25.43 7.93 3.97
CA PRO A 1022 26.57 7.05 4.16
C PRO A 1022 26.19 5.56 4.18
N TYR A 1023 27.13 4.67 3.81
CA TYR A 1023 26.90 3.23 3.89
C TYR A 1023 26.46 2.79 5.28
N VAL A 1024 25.50 1.86 5.32
CA VAL A 1024 24.94 1.28 6.54
C VAL A 1024 24.87 -0.24 6.38
N PRO A 1025 25.30 -1.04 7.37
CA PRO A 1025 25.19 -2.50 7.32
C PRO A 1025 23.78 -2.99 7.70
N ASP A 1026 23.51 -4.28 7.55
CA ASP A 1026 22.24 -4.89 7.97
C ASP A 1026 22.06 -4.94 9.50
N ALA A 1027 20.83 -5.17 9.97
CA ALA A 1027 20.50 -5.14 11.40
C ALA A 1027 21.25 -6.19 12.24
N ASN A 1028 21.58 -7.37 11.67
CA ASN A 1028 22.38 -8.36 12.39
C ASN A 1028 23.82 -7.86 12.57
N SER A 1029 24.40 -7.28 11.52
CA SER A 1029 25.72 -6.65 11.59
C SER A 1029 25.77 -5.52 12.63
N PHE A 1030 24.73 -4.69 12.75
CA PHE A 1030 24.65 -3.67 13.81
C PHE A 1030 24.84 -4.27 15.21
N ILE A 1031 24.16 -5.39 15.48
CA ILE A 1031 24.17 -6.03 16.80
C ILE A 1031 25.48 -6.80 17.01
N ASN A 1032 25.86 -7.65 16.05
CA ASN A 1032 27.02 -8.53 16.12
C ASN A 1032 28.33 -7.74 16.23
N LEU A 1033 28.42 -6.60 15.55
CA LEU A 1033 29.58 -5.73 15.57
C LEU A 1033 29.54 -4.70 16.72
N ASN A 1034 28.55 -4.79 17.62
CA ASN A 1034 28.35 -3.89 18.76
C ASN A 1034 28.17 -2.40 18.37
N LEU A 1035 27.59 -2.12 17.19
CA LEU A 1035 27.37 -0.75 16.70
C LEU A 1035 26.28 -0.02 17.49
N THR A 1036 25.42 -0.75 18.21
CA THR A 1036 24.41 -0.22 19.14
C THR A 1036 24.92 -0.11 20.58
N ALA A 1037 26.09 -0.69 20.90
CA ALA A 1037 26.61 -0.74 22.27
C ALA A 1037 27.39 0.54 22.66
N LYS A 1038 27.86 1.28 21.66
CA LYS A 1038 28.57 2.57 21.79
C LYS A 1038 28.16 3.47 20.62
N PRO A 1039 28.45 4.79 20.69
CA PRO A 1039 28.32 5.66 19.54
C PRO A 1039 29.07 5.08 18.33
N THR A 1040 28.52 5.20 17.13
CA THR A 1040 29.14 4.70 15.90
C THR A 1040 29.11 5.78 14.83
N PHE A 1041 30.24 6.01 14.17
CA PHE A 1041 30.36 7.01 13.11
C PHE A 1041 30.18 6.33 11.75
N PHE A 1042 29.29 6.88 10.93
CA PHE A 1042 29.06 6.48 9.54
C PHE A 1042 29.47 7.63 8.61
N GLY A 1043 30.05 7.27 7.45
CA GLY A 1043 30.57 8.27 6.51
C GLY A 1043 31.79 9.00 7.06
N CYS A 1044 32.74 8.28 7.64
CA CYS A 1044 33.91 8.90 8.27
C CYS A 1044 34.90 9.51 7.26
N ASP A 1045 35.02 8.90 6.09
CA ASP A 1045 35.78 9.43 4.95
C ASP A 1045 34.82 9.68 3.78
N ALA A 1046 34.62 10.96 3.45
CA ALA A 1046 33.78 11.38 2.34
C ALA A 1046 34.20 10.74 1.01
N LYS A 1047 35.50 10.56 0.78
CA LYS A 1047 36.02 10.05 -0.51
C LYS A 1047 35.54 8.63 -0.80
N ASN A 1048 35.24 7.85 0.24
CA ASN A 1048 34.71 6.50 0.09
C ASN A 1048 33.24 6.49 -0.37
N LEU A 1049 32.54 7.62 -0.30
CA LEU A 1049 31.13 7.76 -0.73
C LEU A 1049 31.00 8.07 -2.23
N THR A 1050 32.10 8.10 -2.98
CA THR A 1050 32.12 8.51 -4.41
C THR A 1050 31.23 7.65 -5.30
N THR A 1051 31.05 6.37 -4.99
CA THR A 1051 30.16 5.47 -5.73
C THR A 1051 28.68 5.69 -5.42
N LEU A 1052 28.33 6.46 -4.39
CA LEU A 1052 26.96 6.89 -4.10
C LEU A 1052 26.56 8.14 -4.91
N LEU A 1053 27.52 8.84 -5.53
CA LEU A 1053 27.22 9.97 -6.41
C LEU A 1053 26.63 9.46 -7.75
N HIS A 1054 25.39 9.84 -8.03
CA HIS A 1054 24.73 9.54 -9.29
C HIS A 1054 25.27 10.42 -10.44
N ASN A 1055 26.39 10.03 -11.05
CA ASN A 1055 26.96 10.70 -12.23
C ASN A 1055 26.12 10.42 -13.49
N ASN A 1056 25.06 11.19 -13.72
CA ASN A 1056 24.41 11.31 -15.02
C ASN A 1056 24.22 12.78 -15.38
N ASN A 1057 25.29 13.44 -15.83
CA ASN A 1057 25.11 14.67 -16.59
C ASN A 1057 26.22 14.86 -17.65
N THR A 1058 25.88 14.52 -18.90
CA THR A 1058 26.57 15.02 -20.10
C THR A 1058 26.06 16.39 -20.56
N ASN A 1059 25.22 17.07 -19.76
CA ASN A 1059 24.79 18.44 -20.02
C ASN A 1059 25.31 19.37 -18.91
N SER A 1060 26.55 19.84 -19.08
CA SER A 1060 27.11 20.93 -18.32
C SER A 1060 26.28 22.20 -18.56
N ASN A 1061 25.48 22.64 -17.59
CA ASN A 1061 25.02 24.03 -17.45
C ASN A 1061 24.31 24.32 -16.10
N SER A 1062 24.51 23.51 -15.04
CA SER A 1062 24.18 23.94 -13.66
C SER A 1062 25.48 24.27 -12.92
N SER A 1063 25.50 25.41 -12.24
CA SER A 1063 26.70 25.98 -11.61
C SER A 1063 26.99 25.46 -10.20
N ASN A 1064 26.25 24.47 -9.68
CA ASN A 1064 26.50 23.86 -8.38
C ASN A 1064 26.66 22.35 -8.55
N SER A 1065 27.91 21.87 -8.58
CA SER A 1065 28.23 20.44 -8.61
C SER A 1065 28.15 19.89 -7.19
N TYR A 1066 27.17 19.05 -6.91
CA TYR A 1066 27.10 18.26 -5.67
C TYR A 1066 28.35 17.35 -5.55
N THR A 1067 28.93 17.28 -4.36
CA THR A 1067 30.14 16.51 -4.06
C THR A 1067 29.91 15.57 -2.87
N VAL A 1068 30.79 14.58 -2.70
CA VAL A 1068 30.75 13.69 -1.52
C VAL A 1068 30.91 14.42 -0.18
N TYR A 1069 31.44 15.64 -0.18
CA TYR A 1069 31.66 16.46 1.02
C TYR A 1069 30.40 17.20 1.49
N ASP A 1070 29.34 17.15 0.68
CA ASP A 1070 28.01 17.71 0.99
C ASP A 1070 27.09 16.67 1.67
N SER A 1071 27.60 15.45 1.91
CA SER A 1071 26.96 14.45 2.76
C SER A 1071 27.52 14.55 4.19
N PRO A 1072 26.67 14.58 5.24
CA PRO A 1072 27.15 14.68 6.61
C PRO A 1072 27.81 13.39 7.10
N LEU A 1073 28.72 13.53 8.05
CA LEU A 1073 29.11 12.43 8.93
C LEU A 1073 27.97 12.16 9.92
N VAL A 1074 27.59 10.90 10.12
CA VAL A 1074 26.48 10.54 11.03
C VAL A 1074 27.05 9.89 12.28
N VAL A 1075 26.81 10.49 13.44
CA VAL A 1075 27.11 9.95 14.76
C VAL A 1075 25.86 9.28 15.31
N TYR A 1076 25.80 7.96 15.22
CA TYR A 1076 24.66 7.15 15.68
C TYR A 1076 24.82 6.78 17.16
N ILE A 1077 23.78 7.05 17.96
CA ILE A 1077 23.74 6.78 19.40
C ILE A 1077 22.44 6.03 19.70
N ALA A 1078 22.54 4.72 19.95
CA ALA A 1078 21.40 3.86 20.28
C ALA A 1078 21.09 3.84 21.77
N ASN A 1079 19.80 3.79 22.11
CA ASN A 1079 19.30 3.55 23.45
C ASN A 1079 19.78 2.19 23.98
N ARG A 1080 20.20 2.17 25.24
CA ARG A 1080 20.62 0.97 25.96
C ARG A 1080 20.61 1.20 27.48
N PRO A 1081 20.61 0.13 28.30
CA PRO A 1081 20.59 0.28 29.75
C PRO A 1081 22.01 0.45 30.31
N PHE A 1082 22.22 1.55 31.03
CA PHE A 1082 23.36 1.81 31.91
C PHE A 1082 22.93 1.81 33.37
N SER A 1083 22.11 2.78 33.78
CA SER A 1083 21.53 2.86 35.13
C SER A 1083 20.08 2.40 35.23
N TYR A 1084 19.36 2.32 34.10
CA TYR A 1084 17.94 1.97 34.10
C TYR A 1084 17.51 1.21 32.83
N TRP A 1085 16.52 0.33 32.98
CA TRP A 1085 15.90 -0.38 31.86
C TRP A 1085 14.86 0.50 31.19
N THR A 1086 15.22 1.10 30.05
CA THR A 1086 14.36 2.07 29.33
C THR A 1086 13.50 1.43 28.25
N ASN A 1087 13.50 0.10 28.09
CA ASN A 1087 12.76 -0.61 27.05
C ASN A 1087 11.26 -0.80 27.34
N THR A 1088 10.61 0.27 27.79
CA THR A 1088 9.17 0.28 28.05
C THR A 1088 8.38 0.22 26.74
N SER A 1089 7.16 -0.31 26.79
CA SER A 1089 6.25 -0.33 25.64
C SER A 1089 6.02 1.09 25.11
N THR A 1090 5.96 1.25 23.78
CA THR A 1090 5.57 2.49 23.11
C THR A 1090 4.20 3.00 23.58
N PHE A 1091 3.31 2.08 24.01
CA PHE A 1091 1.96 2.40 24.49
C PHE A 1091 1.86 2.57 26.02
N LYS A 1092 2.99 2.59 26.74
CA LYS A 1092 2.98 2.96 28.16
C LYS A 1092 2.79 4.47 28.29
N LEU A 1093 1.64 4.89 28.82
CA LEU A 1093 1.21 6.29 28.88
C LEU A 1093 1.31 6.96 30.25
N SER A 1094 1.84 6.28 31.27
CA SER A 1094 2.03 6.87 32.60
C SER A 1094 3.34 6.39 33.24
N TYR A 1095 4.02 7.31 33.90
CA TYR A 1095 5.31 7.12 34.58
C TYR A 1095 5.26 7.88 35.90
N ASP A 1096 5.67 7.26 37.00
CA ASP A 1096 5.94 8.01 38.22
C ASP A 1096 7.24 8.83 38.09
N ASP A 1097 7.45 9.79 38.99
CA ASP A 1097 8.60 10.70 38.91
C ASP A 1097 9.94 9.96 39.02
N ASP A 1098 10.01 8.90 39.83
CA ASP A 1098 11.24 8.13 40.03
C ASP A 1098 11.62 7.36 38.75
N GLU A 1099 10.64 6.70 38.13
CA GLU A 1099 10.80 6.03 36.84
C GLU A 1099 11.15 7.02 35.73
N ARG A 1100 10.39 8.12 35.62
CA ARG A 1100 10.65 9.19 34.64
C ARG A 1100 12.08 9.69 34.74
N ASN A 1101 12.50 10.07 35.95
CA ASN A 1101 13.82 10.62 36.20
C ASN A 1101 14.93 9.59 35.97
N SER A 1102 14.68 8.31 36.27
CA SER A 1102 15.65 7.23 36.02
C SER A 1102 15.85 6.96 34.52
N ILE A 1103 14.79 7.05 33.71
CA ILE A 1103 14.90 6.94 32.25
C ILE A 1103 15.68 8.13 31.68
N ILE A 1104 15.42 9.35 32.16
CA ILE A 1104 16.17 10.56 31.76
C ILE A 1104 17.64 10.41 32.15
N GLN A 1105 17.94 9.96 33.36
CA GLN A 1105 19.31 9.72 33.82
C GLN A 1105 20.03 8.70 32.94
N ASN A 1106 19.37 7.60 32.59
CA ASN A 1106 19.93 6.62 31.67
C ASN A 1106 20.24 7.22 30.29
N GLY A 1107 19.33 8.02 29.74
CA GLY A 1107 19.56 8.71 28.46
C GLY A 1107 20.79 9.64 28.50
N PHE A 1108 20.98 10.35 29.62
CA PHE A 1108 22.18 11.17 29.85
C PHE A 1108 23.45 10.32 29.78
N GLU A 1109 23.46 9.18 30.46
CA GLU A 1109 24.59 8.24 30.46
C GLU A 1109 24.84 7.63 29.07
N VAL A 1110 23.79 7.37 28.29
CA VAL A 1110 23.92 6.88 26.91
C VAL A 1110 24.71 7.87 26.04
N ALA A 1111 24.31 9.15 26.03
CA ALA A 1111 24.97 10.17 25.22
C ALA A 1111 26.34 10.58 25.77
N SER A 1112 26.53 10.56 27.09
CA SER A 1112 27.77 10.96 27.76
C SER A 1112 28.79 9.84 27.93
N ARG A 1113 28.57 8.64 27.36
CA ARG A 1113 29.45 7.47 27.59
C ARG A 1113 29.61 7.15 29.08
N ASN A 1114 28.48 7.11 29.78
CA ASN A 1114 28.35 6.93 31.22
C ASN A 1114 29.14 7.99 32.00
N ASN A 1115 28.79 9.25 31.84
CA ASN A 1115 29.43 10.40 32.50
C ASN A 1115 30.95 10.45 32.23
N LEU A 1116 31.34 10.16 30.98
CA LEU A 1116 32.71 10.10 30.48
C LEU A 1116 33.58 9.00 31.14
N THR A 1117 32.99 8.09 31.92
CA THR A 1117 33.76 7.03 32.61
C THR A 1117 34.21 5.91 31.67
N LEU A 1118 33.43 5.63 30.62
CA LEU A 1118 33.78 4.60 29.64
C LEU A 1118 34.70 5.12 28.54
N ASP A 1119 34.77 6.43 28.36
CA ASP A 1119 35.72 7.09 27.45
C ASP A 1119 35.87 8.57 27.82
N SER A 1120 36.98 8.92 28.47
CA SER A 1120 37.29 10.30 28.84
C SER A 1120 37.63 11.19 27.64
N GLU A 1121 38.02 10.59 26.50
CA GLU A 1121 38.30 11.29 25.23
C GLU A 1121 37.04 11.44 24.38
N TRP A 1122 35.87 11.01 24.85
CA TRP A 1122 34.62 11.11 24.10
C TRP A 1122 34.31 12.54 23.60
N PRO A 1123 34.45 13.60 24.42
CA PRO A 1123 34.25 14.97 23.95
C PRO A 1123 35.22 15.36 22.82
N ALA A 1124 36.48 14.93 22.89
CA ALA A 1124 37.46 15.12 21.82
C ALA A 1124 37.05 14.39 20.54
N CYS A 1125 36.55 13.16 20.65
CA CYS A 1125 36.07 12.39 19.49
C CYS A 1125 34.82 13.02 18.84
N VAL A 1126 33.93 13.61 19.63
CA VAL A 1126 32.82 14.42 19.15
C VAL A 1126 33.33 15.68 18.46
N GLY A 1127 34.32 16.38 19.04
CA GLY A 1127 35.00 17.51 18.40
C GLY A 1127 35.61 17.16 17.05
N CYS A 1128 36.28 16.01 16.96
CA CYS A 1128 36.84 15.48 15.71
C CYS A 1128 35.77 15.15 14.67
N ALA A 1129 34.59 14.66 15.08
CA ALA A 1129 33.47 14.41 14.18
C ALA A 1129 32.90 15.71 13.62
N ILE A 1130 32.74 16.74 14.46
CA ILE A 1130 32.23 18.08 14.10
C ILE A 1130 33.09 18.74 13.01
N ILE A 1131 34.42 18.72 13.18
CA ILE A 1131 35.32 19.42 12.26
C ILE A 1131 35.65 18.64 10.98
N ARG A 1132 35.30 17.35 10.92
CA ARG A 1132 35.79 16.44 9.87
C ARG A 1132 35.47 16.92 8.46
N ARG A 1133 34.22 17.31 8.20
CA ARG A 1133 33.80 17.74 6.86
C ARG A 1133 34.47 19.05 6.43
N SER A 1134 34.74 19.95 7.37
CA SER A 1134 35.52 21.16 7.13
C SER A 1134 36.95 20.82 6.69
N GLN A 1135 37.63 19.93 7.45
CA GLN A 1135 38.98 19.46 7.13
C GLN A 1135 39.03 18.82 5.73
N GLU A 1136 38.08 17.95 5.42
CA GLU A 1136 38.03 17.27 4.11
C GLU A 1136 37.84 18.24 2.94
N ARG A 1137 36.99 19.26 3.09
CA ARG A 1137 36.80 20.32 2.07
C ARG A 1137 38.06 21.17 1.86
N ASN A 1138 38.83 21.40 2.92
CA ASN A 1138 40.06 22.18 2.86
C ASN A 1138 41.30 21.33 2.48
N GLY A 1139 41.13 20.01 2.32
CA GLY A 1139 42.23 19.09 2.03
C GLY A 1139 43.18 18.88 3.22
N GLU A 1140 42.70 19.11 4.44
CA GLU A 1140 43.44 18.95 5.69
C GLU A 1140 43.41 17.49 6.16
N GLU A 1141 44.54 17.01 6.71
CA GLU A 1141 44.60 15.71 7.35
C GLU A 1141 44.13 15.78 8.81
N GLN A 1142 43.58 14.68 9.32
CA GLN A 1142 43.25 14.56 10.74
C GLN A 1142 44.50 14.61 11.62
N SER A 1143 44.36 15.27 12.78
CA SER A 1143 45.32 15.15 13.88
C SER A 1143 45.42 13.71 14.38
N GLU A 1144 46.48 13.39 15.12
CA GLU A 1144 46.68 12.05 15.67
C GLU A 1144 45.58 11.67 16.68
N GLN A 1145 45.16 12.62 17.52
CA GLN A 1145 44.01 12.44 18.43
C GLN A 1145 42.74 12.07 17.65
N CYS A 1146 42.44 12.78 16.55
CA CYS A 1146 41.28 12.49 15.72
C CYS A 1146 41.38 11.16 14.97
N LYS A 1147 42.57 10.75 14.52
CA LYS A 1147 42.78 9.43 13.92
C LYS A 1147 42.45 8.31 14.91
N GLN A 1148 42.83 8.45 16.17
CA GLN A 1148 42.50 7.47 17.22
C GLN A 1148 41.00 7.42 17.52
N CYS A 1149 40.33 8.58 17.55
CA CYS A 1149 38.88 8.64 17.69
C CYS A 1149 38.14 7.94 16.55
N PHE A 1150 38.56 8.20 15.31
CA PHE A 1150 37.95 7.58 14.14
C PHE A 1150 38.25 6.07 14.07
N GLN A 1151 39.43 5.62 14.49
CA GLN A 1151 39.72 4.20 14.64
C GLN A 1151 38.79 3.52 15.67
N ARG A 1152 38.39 4.25 16.72
CA ARG A 1152 37.54 3.71 17.80
C ARG A 1152 36.07 3.66 17.43
N TYR A 1153 35.58 4.68 16.73
CA TYR A 1153 34.15 4.92 16.53
C TYR A 1153 33.67 4.75 15.11
N CYS A 1154 34.55 4.82 14.11
CA CYS A 1154 34.15 4.61 12.73
C CYS A 1154 33.81 3.14 12.46
N TRP A 1155 32.67 2.92 11.82
CA TRP A 1155 32.40 1.62 11.21
C TRP A 1155 33.31 1.43 9.99
N ASP A 1156 33.99 0.29 9.95
CA ASP A 1156 35.07 0.00 8.99
C ASP A 1156 34.57 -0.70 7.70
N GLY A 1157 33.26 -0.90 7.56
CA GLY A 1157 32.66 -1.61 6.43
C GLY A 1157 32.52 -3.12 6.65
N SER A 1158 32.89 -3.65 7.81
CA SER A 1158 32.70 -5.07 8.14
C SER A 1158 31.22 -5.45 8.24
N LEU A 1159 30.91 -6.71 7.89
CA LEU A 1159 29.56 -7.30 7.93
C LEU A 1159 29.58 -8.61 8.71
N ASP A 1160 28.55 -8.85 9.51
CA ASP A 1160 28.29 -10.11 10.21
C ASP A 1160 26.78 -10.39 10.25
N SER A 1161 26.30 -11.14 9.25
CA SER A 1161 24.89 -11.47 9.06
C SER A 1161 24.44 -12.76 9.76
N THR A 1162 25.24 -13.30 10.69
CA THR A 1162 24.88 -14.52 11.44
C THR A 1162 23.78 -14.27 12.48
N GLY A 1163 23.05 -15.33 12.88
CA GLY A 1163 21.92 -15.22 13.82
C GLY A 1163 22.34 -14.70 15.21
N THR A 1164 21.56 -13.77 15.74
CA THR A 1164 21.92 -12.91 16.88
C THR A 1164 21.43 -13.42 18.24
N LYS A 1165 22.13 -13.05 19.32
CA LYS A 1165 21.65 -13.12 20.71
C LYS A 1165 21.83 -11.74 21.37
N TYR A 1166 20.76 -11.21 21.97
CA TYR A 1166 20.79 -9.94 22.70
C TYR A 1166 21.28 -10.13 24.13
N ASN A 1167 22.38 -9.47 24.50
CA ASN A 1167 22.74 -9.32 25.90
C ASN A 1167 23.59 -8.08 26.13
N PHE A 1168 23.36 -7.36 27.23
CA PHE A 1168 24.06 -6.11 27.55
C PHE A 1168 25.16 -6.34 28.60
N THR A 1169 26.31 -5.69 28.42
CA THR A 1169 27.37 -5.67 29.44
C THR A 1169 27.56 -4.28 30.04
N GLU A 1170 28.00 -4.23 31.30
CA GLU A 1170 28.40 -2.99 31.97
C GLU A 1170 29.59 -2.29 31.28
N THR A 1171 30.40 -3.04 30.52
CA THR A 1171 31.54 -2.51 29.75
C THR A 1171 31.15 -1.84 28.43
N GLY A 1172 29.89 -1.96 28.04
CA GLY A 1172 29.36 -1.41 26.81
C GLY A 1172 29.60 -2.21 25.54
N THR A 1173 29.40 -3.52 25.65
CA THR A 1173 29.34 -4.47 24.55
C THR A 1173 28.01 -5.24 24.58
N THR A 1174 27.60 -5.79 23.44
CA THR A 1174 26.39 -6.60 23.25
C THR A 1174 26.70 -8.09 23.09
N ASN A 1175 27.53 -8.68 23.98
CA ASN A 1175 28.06 -10.05 23.84
C ASN A 1175 28.32 -10.81 25.17
N GLY A 1176 27.64 -10.45 26.27
CA GLY A 1176 27.80 -11.14 27.57
C GLY A 1176 27.07 -12.49 27.69
N GLU A 1177 27.28 -13.22 28.79
CA GLU A 1177 26.31 -14.21 29.32
C GLU A 1177 25.24 -13.51 30.14
N GLU A 1178 23.98 -13.96 30.08
CA GLU A 1178 22.78 -13.29 30.60
C GLU A 1178 22.95 -12.93 32.09
N SER A 1179 23.35 -11.68 32.38
CA SER A 1179 23.47 -11.19 33.75
C SER A 1179 22.26 -10.31 34.04
N SER A 1180 21.35 -10.82 34.85
CA SER A 1180 20.27 -10.03 35.45
C SER A 1180 20.87 -8.83 36.18
N LEU A 1181 20.66 -7.62 35.68
CA LEU A 1181 20.66 -6.43 36.52
C LEU A 1181 19.58 -6.68 37.58
N GLU A 1182 19.98 -6.92 38.83
CA GLU A 1182 19.05 -7.15 39.94
C GLU A 1182 18.04 -6.01 39.97
N SER A 1183 16.76 -6.34 39.80
CA SER A 1183 15.65 -5.42 39.98
C SER A 1183 15.77 -4.79 41.37
N VAL A 1184 16.11 -3.51 41.45
CA VAL A 1184 16.00 -2.74 42.68
C VAL A 1184 14.51 -2.57 42.95
N SER A 1185 13.94 -3.54 43.66
CA SER A 1185 12.61 -3.42 44.24
C SER A 1185 12.63 -2.24 45.21
N SER A 1186 11.77 -1.26 44.97
CA SER A 1186 11.45 -0.17 45.89
C SER A 1186 10.86 -0.75 47.18
N SER A 1187 11.71 -0.99 48.18
CA SER A 1187 11.28 -1.21 49.55
C SER A 1187 12.01 -0.27 50.49
N SER A 1188 11.46 0.93 50.69
CA SER A 1188 11.80 1.77 51.84
C SER A 1188 10.84 1.44 52.99
N SER A 1189 11.25 0.52 53.86
CA SER A 1189 10.86 0.61 55.27
C SER A 1189 12.01 0.18 56.17
N THR A 1190 12.60 1.18 56.82
CA THR A 1190 13.57 1.04 57.89
C THR A 1190 12.87 0.50 59.14
N SER A 1191 13.25 -0.69 59.63
CA SER A 1191 13.32 -0.96 61.08
C SER A 1191 14.12 -2.22 61.42
N SER A 1192 15.19 -1.98 62.19
CA SER A 1192 15.85 -2.80 63.22
C SER A 1192 15.66 -4.34 63.30
N SER A 1193 16.81 -5.03 63.19
CA SER A 1193 17.25 -6.22 63.94
C SER A 1193 16.27 -6.94 64.90
N SER A 1194 16.01 -8.22 64.65
CA SER A 1194 16.31 -9.32 65.60
C SER A 1194 15.97 -10.70 65.01
N SER A 1195 16.79 -11.68 65.40
CA SER A 1195 16.73 -13.09 65.05
C SER A 1195 15.60 -13.84 65.76
N SER A 1196 14.94 -14.79 65.08
CA SER A 1196 14.65 -16.12 65.64
C SER A 1196 13.92 -17.05 64.65
N SER A 1197 14.37 -18.30 64.68
CA SER A 1197 13.83 -19.53 64.10
C SER A 1197 12.41 -19.91 64.58
N HIS A 1198 11.57 -20.50 63.73
CA HIS A 1198 11.03 -21.87 63.89
C HIS A 1198 9.90 -22.24 62.89
N SER A 1199 10.07 -23.42 62.29
CA SER A 1199 9.13 -24.47 61.84
C SER A 1199 7.61 -24.21 61.74
N GLY A 1200 6.99 -24.67 60.65
CA GLY A 1200 5.54 -24.95 60.59
C GLY A 1200 5.03 -25.50 59.26
N LYS A 1201 4.76 -26.80 59.22
CA LYS A 1201 4.30 -27.66 58.11
C LYS A 1201 2.91 -27.34 57.50
N LYS A 1202 2.80 -27.62 56.18
CA LYS A 1202 1.78 -28.41 55.43
C LYS A 1202 0.26 -28.23 55.72
N ASN A 1203 -0.52 -27.88 54.68
CA ASN A 1203 -1.30 -28.76 53.78
C ASN A 1203 -2.61 -28.11 53.25
N ASP A 1204 -2.84 -28.35 51.95
CA ASP A 1204 -4.08 -28.68 51.22
C ASP A 1204 -5.34 -27.76 51.20
N ALA A 1205 -5.63 -27.32 49.96
CA ALA A 1205 -6.87 -27.45 49.18
C ALA A 1205 -8.26 -27.21 49.83
N SER A 1206 -9.02 -26.24 49.29
CA SER A 1206 -10.14 -26.46 48.35
C SER A 1206 -11.19 -25.32 48.33
N ALA A 1207 -11.56 -24.96 47.09
CA ALA A 1207 -12.86 -24.53 46.55
C ALA A 1207 -13.92 -23.73 47.36
N SER A 1208 -14.36 -22.66 46.68
CA SER A 1208 -15.73 -22.12 46.52
C SER A 1208 -16.48 -21.50 47.71
N ALA A 1209 -16.86 -20.23 47.55
CA ALA A 1209 -18.27 -19.78 47.61
C ALA A 1209 -18.41 -18.30 47.21
N LEU A 1210 -19.22 -18.05 46.19
CA LEU A 1210 -19.90 -16.77 45.95
C LEU A 1210 -20.82 -16.44 47.13
N ASN A 1211 -20.91 -15.16 47.50
CA ASN A 1211 -22.08 -14.66 48.22
C ASN A 1211 -22.39 -13.20 47.86
N TRP A 1212 -23.60 -12.99 47.34
CA TRP A 1212 -24.26 -11.70 47.17
C TRP A 1212 -24.79 -11.21 48.51
N SER A 1213 -24.48 -9.96 48.88
CA SER A 1213 -25.45 -9.00 49.47
C SER A 1213 -24.76 -7.73 49.99
N SER A 1214 -24.95 -6.60 49.30
CA SER A 1214 -25.32 -5.31 49.92
C SER A 1214 -25.46 -4.22 48.85
N LEU A 1215 -26.67 -4.17 48.25
CA LEU A 1215 -27.24 -2.99 47.62
C LEU A 1215 -27.80 -2.11 48.75
N LEU A 1216 -27.37 -0.85 48.86
CA LEU A 1216 -28.13 0.32 49.31
C LEU A 1216 -27.18 1.51 49.56
N GLY A 1217 -27.27 2.53 48.70
CA GLY A 1217 -26.83 3.89 49.04
C GLY A 1217 -25.95 4.58 48.00
N LEU A 1218 -26.51 5.02 46.87
CA LEU A 1218 -26.26 6.33 46.25
C LEU A 1218 -27.11 6.49 44.98
N ALA A 1219 -28.41 6.71 45.20
CA ALA A 1219 -29.32 7.30 44.23
C ALA A 1219 -29.74 8.67 44.78
N ALA A 1220 -28.95 9.70 44.48
CA ALA A 1220 -29.31 11.11 44.65
C ALA A 1220 -28.28 11.95 43.86
N LEU A 1221 -28.78 12.85 43.01
CA LEU A 1221 -28.06 13.64 41.98
C LEU A 1221 -27.79 12.92 40.65
N VAL A 1222 -28.81 12.80 39.79
CA VAL A 1222 -28.91 13.52 38.51
C VAL A 1222 -30.37 13.46 38.10
N GLY A 1223 -31.04 14.60 38.16
CA GLY A 1223 -32.42 14.76 37.72
C GLY A 1223 -32.75 16.23 37.73
N LEU A 1224 -32.58 16.90 36.58
CA LEU A 1224 -33.38 18.00 36.03
C LEU A 1224 -32.59 18.79 34.97
N THR A 1225 -33.21 18.90 33.78
CA THR A 1225 -33.08 19.95 32.73
C THR A 1225 -31.73 20.02 32.00
N VAL A 1226 -31.65 19.99 30.66
CA VAL A 1226 -32.33 20.88 29.70
C VAL A 1226 -32.59 20.17 28.37
N LEU A 1227 -33.85 20.22 27.91
CA LEU A 1227 -34.25 20.28 26.50
C LEU A 1227 -34.40 21.77 26.19
N ASP A 1228 -33.71 22.29 25.18
CA ASP A 1228 -34.20 23.28 24.21
C ASP A 1228 -33.02 23.72 23.30
N GLU A 1229 -33.26 23.71 21.99
CA GLU A 1229 -32.49 24.33 20.90
C GLU A 1229 -31.03 23.87 20.67
N PHE A 1230 -30.82 22.86 19.80
CA PHE A 1230 -30.32 22.97 18.41
C PHE A 1230 -30.08 21.57 17.82
#